data_AF-A0A137Q5G9-F1
#
_entry.id   AF-A0A137Q5G9-F1
#
_cell.length_a   1.000
_cell.length_b   1.000
_cell.length_c   1.000
_cell.angle_alpha   90.00
_cell.angle_beta   90.00
_cell.angle_gamma   90.00
#
_symmetry.space_group_name_H-M   'P 1'
#
loop_
_entity.id
_entity.type
_entity.pdbx_description
1 polymer ?
#
loop_
_entity_poly.entity_id
_entity_poly.type
_entity_poly.pdbx_seq_one_letter_code
_entity_poly.pdbx_strand_id
1 'polypeptide(L)'
;MRELLAYTIRGAELDSSERDPPPHCHPGTRVSILEDAKRFFQDLEPLNKVLWLCGPAGVGKSAIVQTIAESLNESTSEADPRFGAAIFFSRPNRRDNPKHIFTTIAYQLSVRYPFYRQYIAAGLANDPLFLDKSMSEQFKRLIVQPFADQRLYRGQKPLVILLDGLDECDGDREQMNIVLLICRFVLQHPDVPLLWVIASRPEPHIRDTFHHPDISTAFTKVNIPIDSDEACKDVEKYLRKAFEEIKQNYPECFSETVQWPTETQILAICAAVLGLFAFAATVRRFVEDAEHGDPISQLEEVLTVIKRTHEQGDKSSRNPLATLDALYIRVLSSIPEDLYPTTAHILFEVSRPGRSPFLLLANFLGLAQNKAYSALRKLHSLLSIPSPKDAEYDRVLVYHASFTDFVRDSNRSGRYCMTACDSEFDLDVIDLPWPVENANETRRRLLLKACTVIGPFLPGIMQQPPPLPLPTLIEILKKLDIAKLTLLADHFLFFHDFLRYVQKFARSRISLETGLTTLIPMGKLDRSSVNMEASAHAYCLEKCLNDGSNPSIHVRGATVKIRGLILKTAAGVYGRSRPSAQIEACLSDVYVANGALNEERMCPLLTDFDDLRVREPSKEVIIWGNGKKRVIMLEQKFRDDTESGLIKYKLLYLMPYPETS
;
A
#
# COMPACT_ATOMS: atom_id res chain seq x y z
N MET A 1 15.51 -5.08 -13.97
CA MET A 1 15.74 -4.03 -12.95
C MET A 1 14.58 -3.06 -12.78
N ARG A 2 14.08 -2.39 -13.84
CA ARG A 2 12.89 -1.51 -13.72
C ARG A 2 11.65 -2.24 -13.17
N GLU A 3 11.43 -3.47 -13.63
CA GLU A 3 10.35 -4.32 -13.10
C GLU A 3 10.53 -4.58 -11.61
N LEU A 4 11.72 -5.02 -11.18
CA LEU A 4 12.02 -5.26 -9.75
C LEU A 4 11.80 -4.01 -8.88
N LEU A 5 12.17 -2.82 -9.36
CA LEU A 5 11.95 -1.54 -8.67
C LEU A 5 10.45 -1.22 -8.45
N ALA A 6 9.54 -1.77 -9.25
CA ALA A 6 8.10 -1.60 -9.03
C ALA A 6 7.59 -2.42 -7.82
N TYR A 7 8.36 -3.43 -7.40
CA TYR A 7 8.04 -4.33 -6.30
C TYR A 7 8.90 -4.04 -5.06
N THR A 8 9.38 -2.81 -4.86
CA THR A 8 10.15 -2.44 -3.67
C THR A 8 9.37 -1.55 -2.71
N ILE A 9 9.79 -1.54 -1.45
CA ILE A 9 9.37 -0.57 -0.45
C ILE A 9 10.19 0.71 -0.68
N ARG A 10 9.79 1.50 -1.68
CA ARG A 10 10.43 2.80 -1.96
C ARG A 10 10.48 3.67 -0.71
N GLY A 11 11.60 4.35 -0.51
CA GLY A 11 11.79 5.21 0.66
C GLY A 11 12.45 4.49 1.84
N ALA A 12 12.51 3.15 1.81
CA ALA A 12 13.01 2.34 2.92
C ALA A 12 14.49 1.99 2.79
N GLU A 13 15.12 2.31 1.66
CA GLU A 13 16.53 2.04 1.42
C GLU A 13 17.46 2.93 2.26
N LEU A 14 18.74 2.55 2.35
CA LEU A 14 19.76 3.25 3.16
C LEU A 14 19.91 4.73 2.79
N ASP A 15 19.96 5.00 1.48
CA ASP A 15 20.32 6.25 0.82
C ASP A 15 19.10 6.94 0.17
N SER A 16 17.90 6.69 0.68
CA SER A 16 16.68 7.29 0.13
C SER A 16 16.55 8.77 0.51
N SER A 17 16.20 9.61 -0.47
CA SER A 17 15.87 11.03 -0.25
C SER A 17 14.69 11.25 0.70
N GLU A 18 13.75 10.30 0.79
CA GLU A 18 12.64 10.37 1.75
C GLU A 18 13.11 10.30 3.22
N ARG A 19 14.38 9.96 3.43
CA ARG A 19 15.00 9.84 4.75
C ARG A 19 16.09 10.88 4.96
N ASP A 20 16.29 11.85 4.07
CA ASP A 20 17.40 12.79 4.17
C ASP A 20 17.05 14.02 5.06
N PRO A 21 17.86 14.38 6.07
CA PRO A 21 18.96 13.60 6.63
C PRO A 21 18.47 12.41 7.47
N PRO A 22 19.13 11.24 7.40
CA PRO A 22 18.66 10.05 8.11
C PRO A 22 18.93 10.14 9.61
N PRO A 23 18.18 9.41 10.45
CA PRO A 23 18.50 9.31 11.86
C PRO A 23 19.88 8.65 11.99
N HIS A 24 20.82 9.31 12.68
CA HIS A 24 22.19 8.83 12.85
C HIS A 24 22.63 9.00 14.31
N CYS A 25 23.46 8.08 14.83
CA CYS A 25 24.01 8.21 16.18
C CYS A 25 24.90 9.46 16.27
N HIS A 26 24.69 10.27 17.30
CA HIS A 26 25.55 11.43 17.54
C HIS A 26 26.99 10.96 17.85
N PRO A 27 28.06 11.62 17.36
CA PRO A 27 29.43 11.18 17.60
C PRO A 27 29.76 10.89 19.08
N GLY A 28 30.23 9.67 19.31
CA GLY A 28 30.55 9.16 20.64
C GLY A 28 29.33 9.01 21.57
N THR A 29 28.17 8.68 21.01
CA THR A 29 27.01 8.11 21.70
C THR A 29 26.77 6.68 21.23
N ARG A 30 26.06 5.86 22.01
CA ARG A 30 25.73 4.46 21.70
C ARG A 30 26.96 3.59 21.37
N VAL A 31 28.11 3.97 21.91
CA VAL A 31 29.41 3.39 21.56
C VAL A 31 29.45 1.91 21.90
N SER A 32 28.98 1.52 23.10
CA SER A 32 28.95 0.12 23.52
C SER A 32 28.16 -0.77 22.55
N ILE A 33 26.94 -0.34 22.19
CA ILE A 33 26.06 -1.10 21.29
C ILE A 33 26.67 -1.21 19.89
N LEU A 34 27.29 -0.14 19.40
CA LEU A 34 27.99 -0.16 18.10
C LEU A 34 29.21 -1.09 18.13
N GLU A 35 29.94 -1.15 19.24
CA GLU A 35 31.07 -2.07 19.43
C GLU A 35 30.60 -3.52 19.54
N ASP A 36 29.52 -3.79 20.27
CA ASP A 36 28.95 -5.14 20.38
C ASP A 36 28.44 -5.65 19.03
N ALA A 37 27.80 -4.78 18.23
CA ALA A 37 27.43 -5.12 16.86
C ALA A 37 28.67 -5.42 16.00
N LYS A 38 29.74 -4.63 16.12
CA LYS A 38 31.01 -4.88 15.40
C LYS A 38 31.63 -6.22 15.79
N ARG A 39 31.65 -6.57 17.08
CA ARG A 39 32.12 -7.88 17.58
C ARG A 39 31.27 -9.01 17.02
N PHE A 40 29.94 -8.87 17.06
CA PHE A 40 29.02 -9.84 16.47
C PHE A 40 29.31 -10.12 14.98
N PHE A 41 29.71 -9.11 14.21
CA PHE A 41 30.06 -9.32 12.79
C PHE A 41 31.43 -9.99 12.58
N GLN A 42 32.27 -10.06 13.61
CA GLN A 42 33.60 -10.69 13.58
C GLN A 42 33.56 -12.12 14.15
N ASP A 43 32.77 -12.33 15.20
CA ASP A 43 32.61 -13.59 15.90
C ASP A 43 31.58 -14.47 15.18
N LEU A 44 32.03 -15.17 14.13
CA LEU A 44 31.18 -15.99 13.25
C LEU A 44 30.85 -17.36 13.87
N GLU A 45 30.16 -17.36 15.00
CA GLU A 45 29.51 -18.55 15.56
C GLU A 45 28.54 -19.17 14.52
N PRO A 46 28.69 -20.45 14.14
CA PRO A 46 27.98 -21.02 12.98
C PRO A 46 26.45 -20.92 13.03
N LEU A 47 25.86 -20.97 14.23
CA LEU A 47 24.41 -21.00 14.44
C LEU A 47 23.83 -19.66 14.92
N ASN A 48 24.66 -18.66 15.25
CA ASN A 48 24.23 -17.40 15.84
C ASN A 48 24.47 -16.24 14.86
N LYS A 49 23.54 -16.08 13.91
CA LYS A 49 23.70 -15.17 12.75
C LYS A 49 22.66 -14.07 12.66
N VAL A 50 21.83 -13.93 13.69
CA VAL A 50 20.83 -12.86 13.80
C VAL A 50 21.13 -12.02 15.04
N LEU A 51 21.40 -10.73 14.87
CA LEU A 51 21.46 -9.76 15.96
C LEU A 51 20.10 -9.09 16.10
N TRP A 52 19.42 -9.31 17.22
CA TRP A 52 18.14 -8.65 17.52
C TRP A 52 18.35 -7.46 18.47
N LEU A 53 18.26 -6.25 17.94
CA LEU A 53 18.24 -5.00 18.69
C LEU A 53 16.83 -4.72 19.20
N CYS A 54 16.60 -5.01 20.48
CA CYS A 54 15.29 -4.98 21.11
C CYS A 54 15.18 -3.76 22.04
N GLY A 55 14.18 -2.91 21.83
CA GLY A 55 13.94 -1.77 22.73
C GLY A 55 12.66 -1.01 22.40
N PRO A 56 12.11 -0.22 23.34
CA PRO A 56 10.87 0.52 23.14
C PRO A 56 11.01 1.65 22.11
N ALA A 57 9.91 2.35 21.81
CA ALA A 57 9.92 3.50 20.90
C ALA A 57 10.84 4.60 21.42
N GLY A 58 11.55 5.29 20.52
CA GLY A 58 12.28 6.52 20.86
C GLY A 58 13.64 6.36 21.52
N VAL A 59 14.12 5.13 21.75
CA VAL A 59 15.47 4.89 22.31
C VAL A 59 16.59 5.01 21.26
N GLY A 60 16.28 5.27 19.98
CA GLY A 60 17.30 5.48 18.94
C GLY A 60 17.74 4.23 18.18
N LYS A 61 16.93 3.17 18.14
CA LYS A 61 17.22 1.94 17.36
C LYS A 61 17.53 2.23 15.89
N SER A 62 16.70 3.03 15.23
CA SER A 62 16.88 3.41 13.83
C SER A 62 18.19 4.15 13.57
N ALA A 63 18.62 5.00 14.51
CA ALA A 63 19.90 5.70 14.44
C ALA A 63 21.08 4.72 14.55
N ILE A 64 20.99 3.73 15.45
CA ILE A 64 22.00 2.66 15.58
C ILE A 64 22.08 1.84 14.29
N VAL A 65 20.93 1.39 13.76
CA VAL A 65 20.90 0.60 12.53
C VAL A 65 21.42 1.39 11.33
N GLN A 66 21.07 2.68 11.21
CA GLN A 66 21.59 3.56 10.16
C GLN A 66 23.11 3.69 10.27
N THR A 67 23.66 4.02 11.44
CA THR A 67 25.10 4.15 11.65
C THR A 67 25.85 2.84 11.34
N ILE A 68 25.28 1.69 11.70
CA ILE A 68 25.85 0.39 11.34
C ILE A 68 25.85 0.21 9.82
N ALA A 69 24.71 0.47 9.16
CA ALA A 69 24.55 0.29 7.72
C ALA A 69 25.48 1.21 6.92
N GLU A 70 25.61 2.48 7.30
CA GLU A 70 26.54 3.45 6.70
C GLU A 70 27.99 3.00 6.89
N SER A 71 28.39 2.62 8.11
CA SER A 71 29.75 2.13 8.38
C SER A 71 30.09 0.87 7.56
N LEU A 72 29.13 -0.05 7.38
CA LEU A 72 29.31 -1.22 6.53
C LEU A 72 29.39 -0.87 5.04
N ASN A 73 28.60 0.11 4.58
CA ASN A 73 28.59 0.56 3.20
C ASN A 73 29.86 1.35 2.84
N GLU A 74 30.38 2.17 3.75
CA GLU A 74 31.64 2.92 3.59
C GLU A 74 32.87 2.02 3.62
N SER A 75 32.87 1.00 4.49
CA SER A 75 33.98 0.04 4.57
C SER A 75 33.91 -1.08 3.53
N THR A 76 32.81 -1.16 2.76
CA THR A 76 32.65 -2.15 1.69
C THR A 76 33.59 -1.84 0.53
N SER A 77 34.27 -2.85 0.00
CA SER A 77 35.01 -2.75 -1.26
C SER A 77 34.63 -3.90 -2.19
N GLU A 78 34.98 -3.82 -3.48
CA GLU A 78 34.77 -4.95 -4.39
C GLU A 78 35.50 -6.22 -3.94
N ALA A 79 36.67 -6.06 -3.29
CA ALA A 79 37.48 -7.16 -2.78
C ALA A 79 36.99 -7.71 -1.42
N ASP A 80 36.35 -6.87 -0.61
CA ASP A 80 35.84 -7.23 0.71
C ASP A 80 34.43 -6.63 0.95
N PRO A 81 33.41 -7.17 0.28
CA PRO A 81 32.05 -6.69 0.44
C PRO A 81 31.45 -7.07 1.81
N ARG A 82 30.73 -6.13 2.43
CA ARG A 82 30.16 -6.26 3.77
C ARG A 82 28.69 -5.88 3.82
N PHE A 83 28.30 -4.84 3.10
CA PHE A 83 26.92 -4.37 3.09
C PHE A 83 26.07 -5.17 2.09
N GLY A 84 25.04 -5.86 2.58
CA GLY A 84 24.08 -6.57 1.75
C GLY A 84 22.93 -5.66 1.31
N ALA A 85 22.07 -5.33 2.27
CA ALA A 85 20.90 -4.47 2.07
C ALA A 85 20.45 -3.90 3.42
N ALA A 86 19.71 -2.79 3.40
CA ALA A 86 19.02 -2.27 4.58
C ALA A 86 17.59 -1.85 4.24
N ILE A 87 16.64 -2.18 5.11
CA ILE A 87 15.25 -1.74 5.04
C ILE A 87 14.91 -1.04 6.34
N PHE A 88 14.47 0.20 6.23
CA PHE A 88 14.00 1.02 7.34
C PHE A 88 12.49 1.14 7.25
N PHE A 89 11.79 0.29 8.02
CA PHE A 89 10.35 0.32 8.07
C PHE A 89 9.86 1.61 8.72
N SER A 90 8.70 2.08 8.27
CA SER A 90 8.00 3.15 8.94
C SER A 90 6.53 3.12 8.61
N ARG A 91 5.72 2.72 9.57
CA ARG A 91 4.26 2.69 9.47
C ARG A 91 3.66 4.08 9.22
N PRO A 92 4.04 5.15 9.97
CA PRO A 92 3.48 6.46 9.71
C PRO A 92 3.90 7.02 8.35
N ASN A 93 5.03 6.55 7.81
CA ASN A 93 5.54 6.99 6.51
C ASN A 93 5.35 5.94 5.40
N ARG A 94 4.48 4.92 5.54
CA ARG A 94 4.11 3.97 4.47
C ARG A 94 5.26 3.16 3.86
N ARG A 95 6.25 2.90 4.69
CA ARG A 95 7.38 2.01 4.42
C ARG A 95 7.16 0.71 5.20
N ASP A 96 5.99 0.12 5.07
CA ASP A 96 5.50 -0.96 5.95
C ASP A 96 5.00 -2.21 5.21
N ASN A 97 5.03 -2.24 3.87
CA ASN A 97 4.42 -3.35 3.11
C ASN A 97 5.25 -4.66 3.18
N PRO A 98 4.74 -5.72 3.83
CA PRO A 98 5.46 -6.99 3.98
C PRO A 98 5.71 -7.74 2.66
N LYS A 99 4.87 -7.51 1.63
CA LYS A 99 4.96 -8.25 0.35
C LYS A 99 6.20 -7.89 -0.47
N HIS A 100 6.88 -6.81 -0.11
CA HIS A 100 7.99 -6.27 -0.89
C HIS A 100 9.34 -6.32 -0.15
N ILE A 101 9.42 -6.96 1.01
CA ILE A 101 10.65 -7.01 1.81
C ILE A 101 11.77 -7.72 1.03
N PHE A 102 11.52 -8.95 0.60
CA PHE A 102 12.56 -9.75 -0.06
C PHE A 102 12.87 -9.26 -1.48
N THR A 103 11.90 -8.68 -2.17
CA THR A 103 12.14 -8.00 -3.46
C THR A 103 12.92 -6.70 -3.29
N THR A 104 12.76 -5.96 -2.18
CA THR A 104 13.58 -4.79 -1.85
C THR A 104 15.02 -5.18 -1.53
N ILE A 105 15.22 -6.25 -0.74
CA ILE A 105 16.55 -6.82 -0.51
C ILE A 105 17.18 -7.27 -1.84
N ALA A 106 16.42 -8.00 -2.67
CA ALA A 106 16.89 -8.47 -3.97
C ALA A 106 17.27 -7.32 -4.91
N TYR A 107 16.53 -6.21 -4.86
CA TYR A 107 16.86 -5.00 -5.63
C TYR A 107 18.21 -4.44 -5.20
N GLN A 108 18.41 -4.20 -3.89
CA GLN A 108 19.66 -3.65 -3.36
C GLN A 108 20.86 -4.56 -3.62
N LEU A 109 20.68 -5.88 -3.46
CA LEU A 109 21.70 -6.87 -3.82
C LEU A 109 22.00 -6.87 -5.32
N SER A 110 20.99 -6.79 -6.18
CA SER A 110 21.18 -6.73 -7.63
C SER A 110 21.95 -5.48 -8.06
N VAL A 111 21.72 -4.34 -7.41
CA VAL A 111 22.47 -3.11 -7.70
C VAL A 111 23.96 -3.27 -7.39
N ARG A 112 24.32 -4.03 -6.35
CA ARG A 112 25.71 -4.17 -5.89
C ARG A 112 26.45 -5.39 -6.41
N TYR A 113 25.76 -6.51 -6.64
CA TYR A 113 26.39 -7.81 -6.91
C TYR A 113 26.02 -8.33 -8.32
N PRO A 114 26.95 -8.30 -9.30
CA PRO A 114 26.65 -8.62 -10.70
C PRO A 114 26.12 -10.04 -10.93
N PHE A 115 26.70 -11.06 -10.27
CA PHE A 115 26.24 -12.44 -10.41
C PHE A 115 24.82 -12.64 -9.85
N TYR A 116 24.50 -11.98 -8.74
CA TYR A 116 23.14 -11.97 -8.20
C TYR A 116 22.17 -11.26 -9.16
N ARG A 117 22.58 -10.12 -9.75
CA ARG A 117 21.78 -9.43 -10.78
C ARG A 117 21.46 -10.33 -11.97
N GLN A 118 22.44 -11.09 -12.46
CA GLN A 118 22.24 -12.02 -13.57
C GLN A 118 21.23 -13.13 -13.21
N TYR A 119 21.33 -13.68 -12.00
CA TYR A 119 20.37 -14.65 -11.48
C TYR A 119 18.94 -14.08 -11.45
N ILE A 120 18.75 -12.87 -10.94
CA ILE A 120 17.43 -12.23 -10.91
C ILE A 120 16.90 -11.93 -12.32
N ALA A 121 17.77 -11.46 -13.23
CA ALA A 121 17.38 -11.21 -14.61
C ALA A 121 16.92 -12.50 -15.33
N ALA A 122 17.61 -13.61 -15.12
CA ALA A 122 17.21 -14.91 -15.65
C ALA A 122 15.88 -15.41 -15.03
N GLY A 123 15.69 -15.23 -13.72
CA GLY A 123 14.45 -15.57 -13.03
C GLY A 123 13.24 -14.81 -13.61
N LEU A 124 13.37 -13.50 -13.80
CA LEU A 124 12.33 -12.64 -14.40
C LEU A 124 12.02 -13.01 -15.86
N ALA A 125 13.06 -13.35 -16.65
CA ALA A 125 12.86 -13.77 -18.04
C ALA A 125 12.10 -15.09 -18.16
N ASN A 126 12.26 -16.00 -17.19
CA ASN A 126 11.65 -17.32 -17.21
C ASN A 126 10.24 -17.37 -16.60
N ASP A 127 9.97 -16.60 -15.55
CA ASP A 127 8.68 -16.56 -14.85
C ASP A 127 8.21 -15.09 -14.69
N PRO A 128 7.25 -14.62 -15.51
CA PRO A 128 6.73 -13.25 -15.38
C PRO A 128 6.10 -12.95 -14.01
N LEU A 129 5.73 -13.98 -13.24
CA LEU A 129 5.17 -13.85 -11.89
C LEU A 129 6.23 -14.08 -10.80
N PHE A 130 7.52 -14.02 -11.15
CA PHE A 130 8.65 -14.29 -10.24
C PHE A 130 8.61 -13.43 -8.96
N LEU A 131 8.11 -12.19 -9.05
CA LEU A 131 8.03 -11.24 -7.94
C LEU A 131 6.69 -11.27 -7.20
N ASP A 132 5.62 -11.75 -7.85
CA ASP A 132 4.25 -11.82 -7.32
C ASP A 132 3.95 -13.11 -6.52
N LYS A 133 5.00 -13.78 -6.05
CA LYS A 133 4.86 -15.01 -5.25
C LYS A 133 4.58 -14.69 -3.78
N SER A 134 4.20 -15.72 -3.03
CA SER A 134 4.08 -15.63 -1.57
C SER A 134 5.42 -15.24 -0.93
N MET A 135 5.37 -14.64 0.27
CA MET A 135 6.56 -14.23 1.02
C MET A 135 7.59 -15.37 1.18
N SER A 136 7.14 -16.58 1.50
CA SER A 136 8.03 -17.74 1.65
C SER A 136 8.68 -18.17 0.33
N GLU A 137 7.95 -18.10 -0.79
CA GLU A 137 8.50 -18.42 -2.11
C GLU A 137 9.44 -17.31 -2.60
N GLN A 138 9.13 -16.04 -2.34
CA GLN A 138 10.06 -14.94 -2.57
C GLN A 138 11.34 -15.14 -1.76
N PHE A 139 11.25 -15.43 -0.46
CA PHE A 139 12.43 -15.69 0.39
C PHE A 139 13.26 -16.85 -0.16
N LYS A 140 12.62 -17.95 -0.54
CA LYS A 140 13.28 -19.10 -1.15
C LYS A 140 14.02 -18.70 -2.43
N ARG A 141 13.37 -18.04 -3.37
CA ARG A 141 13.96 -17.71 -4.68
C ARG A 141 14.98 -16.58 -4.61
N LEU A 142 14.78 -15.61 -3.73
CA LEU A 142 15.59 -14.39 -3.68
C LEU A 142 16.72 -14.48 -2.66
N ILE A 143 16.62 -15.34 -1.65
CA ILE A 143 17.65 -15.49 -0.61
C ILE A 143 18.18 -16.92 -0.59
N VAL A 144 17.34 -17.93 -0.37
CA VAL A 144 17.83 -19.31 -0.15
C VAL A 144 18.56 -19.86 -1.38
N GLN A 145 17.92 -19.87 -2.55
CA GLN A 145 18.51 -20.39 -3.78
C GLN A 145 19.82 -19.70 -4.20
N PRO A 146 19.90 -18.36 -4.27
CA PRO A 146 21.13 -17.71 -4.71
C PRO A 146 22.29 -17.86 -3.72
N PHE A 147 22.02 -17.92 -2.42
CA PHE A 147 23.09 -17.97 -1.41
C PHE A 147 23.44 -19.39 -0.94
N ALA A 148 22.44 -20.25 -0.70
CA ALA A 148 22.66 -21.61 -0.22
C ALA A 148 22.90 -22.60 -1.37
N ASP A 149 22.03 -22.59 -2.39
CA ASP A 149 22.06 -23.61 -3.45
C ASP A 149 23.10 -23.28 -4.53
N GLN A 150 23.12 -22.02 -5.00
CA GLN A 150 23.98 -21.58 -6.09
C GLN A 150 25.29 -20.93 -5.62
N ARG A 151 25.37 -20.54 -4.34
CA ARG A 151 26.55 -19.90 -3.72
C ARG A 151 27.10 -18.75 -4.57
N LEU A 152 26.19 -17.87 -5.02
CA LEU A 152 26.53 -16.74 -5.92
C LEU A 152 27.46 -15.73 -5.25
N TYR A 153 27.48 -15.69 -3.92
CA TYR A 153 28.39 -14.86 -3.16
C TYR A 153 29.60 -15.67 -2.68
N ARG A 154 30.80 -15.22 -3.04
CA ARG A 154 32.10 -15.85 -2.72
C ARG A 154 33.04 -14.93 -1.94
N GLY A 155 32.50 -13.88 -1.32
CA GLY A 155 33.31 -12.98 -0.48
C GLY A 155 33.81 -13.68 0.77
N GLN A 156 34.96 -13.24 1.27
CA GLN A 156 35.60 -13.83 2.46
C GLN A 156 34.87 -13.48 3.76
N LYS A 157 34.20 -12.33 3.79
CA LYS A 157 33.39 -11.86 4.92
C LYS A 157 31.90 -11.99 4.62
N PRO A 158 31.04 -12.13 5.64
CA PRO A 158 29.62 -12.21 5.40
C PRO A 158 29.02 -10.86 5.01
N LEU A 159 27.97 -10.92 4.18
CA LEU A 159 27.11 -9.77 3.94
C LEU A 159 26.13 -9.59 5.09
N VAL A 160 25.91 -8.35 5.50
CA VAL A 160 24.95 -8.00 6.54
C VAL A 160 23.68 -7.43 5.90
N ILE A 161 22.53 -7.98 6.27
CA ILE A 161 21.20 -7.48 5.89
C ILE A 161 20.54 -6.88 7.13
N LEU A 162 20.09 -5.63 7.04
CA LEU A 162 19.54 -4.88 8.17
C LEU A 162 18.04 -4.62 7.97
N LEU A 163 17.24 -4.91 8.99
CA LEU A 163 15.81 -4.66 9.05
C LEU A 163 15.51 -3.80 10.28
N ASP A 164 15.33 -2.50 10.09
CA ASP A 164 14.97 -1.57 11.16
C ASP A 164 13.46 -1.37 11.25
N GLY A 165 12.90 -1.47 12.46
CA GLY A 165 11.48 -1.23 12.71
C GLY A 165 10.58 -2.38 12.29
N LEU A 166 10.96 -3.65 12.52
CA LEU A 166 10.13 -4.79 12.13
C LEU A 166 8.69 -4.70 12.71
N ASP A 167 8.53 -4.15 13.91
CA ASP A 167 7.22 -3.88 14.52
C ASP A 167 6.37 -2.87 13.74
N GLU A 168 6.97 -2.06 12.88
CA GLU A 168 6.30 -1.10 12.01
C GLU A 168 5.89 -1.70 10.65
N CYS A 169 6.34 -2.91 10.31
CA CYS A 169 5.84 -3.66 9.16
C CYS A 169 4.34 -3.99 9.35
N ASP A 170 3.55 -3.99 8.29
CA ASP A 170 2.13 -4.29 8.37
C ASP A 170 1.89 -5.79 8.61
N GLY A 171 0.98 -6.11 9.53
CA GLY A 171 0.54 -7.47 9.87
C GLY A 171 1.42 -8.24 10.87
N ASP A 172 0.86 -8.58 12.03
CA ASP A 172 1.56 -9.35 13.07
C ASP A 172 2.03 -10.73 12.57
N ARG A 173 1.20 -11.41 11.77
CA ARG A 173 1.54 -12.73 11.20
C ARG A 173 2.70 -12.64 10.23
N GLU A 174 2.72 -11.58 9.42
CA GLU A 174 3.78 -11.29 8.47
C GLU A 174 5.10 -11.00 9.19
N GLN A 175 5.08 -10.20 10.26
CA GLN A 175 6.23 -9.97 11.13
C GLN A 175 6.79 -11.28 11.71
N MET A 176 5.92 -12.14 12.26
CA MET A 176 6.33 -13.46 12.77
C MET A 176 6.94 -14.33 11.67
N ASN A 177 6.33 -14.34 10.49
CA ASN A 177 6.80 -15.14 9.35
C ASN A 177 8.18 -14.69 8.87
N ILE A 178 8.46 -13.38 8.86
CA ILE A 178 9.78 -12.84 8.54
C ILE A 178 10.85 -13.37 9.50
N VAL A 179 10.59 -13.31 10.82
CA VAL A 179 11.52 -13.84 11.84
C VAL A 179 11.73 -15.34 11.63
N LEU A 180 10.65 -16.11 11.47
CA LEU A 180 10.73 -17.57 11.27
C LEU A 180 11.51 -17.95 10.01
N LEU A 181 11.28 -17.26 8.88
CA LEU A 181 11.98 -17.52 7.63
C LEU A 181 13.49 -17.27 7.78
N ILE A 182 13.87 -16.12 8.35
CA ILE A 182 15.28 -15.73 8.55
C ILE A 182 15.97 -16.69 9.52
N CYS A 183 15.38 -16.92 10.70
CA CYS A 183 16.02 -17.74 11.73
C CYS A 183 16.11 -19.21 11.33
N ARG A 184 15.08 -19.79 10.69
CA ARG A 184 15.18 -21.17 10.17
C ARG A 184 16.23 -21.29 9.08
N PHE A 185 16.36 -20.28 8.22
CA PHE A 185 17.38 -20.27 7.18
C PHE A 185 18.80 -20.30 7.74
N VAL A 186 19.12 -19.46 8.73
CA VAL A 186 20.48 -19.45 9.30
C VAL A 186 20.83 -20.75 10.02
N LEU A 187 19.84 -21.41 10.63
CA LEU A 187 20.03 -22.72 11.28
C LEU A 187 20.17 -23.86 10.26
N GLN A 188 19.42 -23.82 9.16
CA GLN A 188 19.48 -24.83 8.10
C GLN A 188 20.72 -24.69 7.22
N HIS A 189 21.28 -23.48 7.12
CA HIS A 189 22.41 -23.16 6.25
C HIS A 189 23.52 -22.39 7.01
N PRO A 190 24.14 -23.01 8.02
CA PRO A 190 25.18 -22.36 8.84
C PRO A 190 26.44 -22.01 8.07
N ASP A 191 26.63 -22.54 6.86
CA ASP A 191 27.79 -22.24 6.01
C ASP A 191 27.59 -20.98 5.17
N VAL A 192 26.34 -20.49 5.06
CA VAL A 192 26.03 -19.34 4.21
C VAL A 192 26.53 -18.05 4.86
N PRO A 193 27.33 -17.23 4.16
CA PRO A 193 27.93 -16.02 4.71
C PRO A 193 26.95 -14.82 4.68
N LEU A 194 25.80 -14.98 5.32
CA LEU A 194 24.81 -13.93 5.54
C LEU A 194 24.56 -13.73 7.04
N LEU A 195 24.64 -12.48 7.48
CA LEU A 195 24.26 -12.04 8.83
C LEU A 195 23.03 -11.13 8.74
N TRP A 196 22.21 -11.16 9.79
CA TRP A 196 21.01 -10.35 9.88
C TRP A 196 21.06 -9.46 11.11
N VAL A 197 20.69 -8.19 10.94
CA VAL A 197 20.38 -7.30 12.06
C VAL A 197 18.90 -6.99 11.98
N ILE A 198 18.16 -7.29 13.04
CA ILE A 198 16.73 -6.97 13.15
C ILE A 198 16.59 -6.02 14.33
N ALA A 199 16.01 -4.85 14.12
CA ALA A 199 15.64 -3.94 15.20
C ALA A 199 14.12 -3.86 15.31
N SER A 200 13.61 -4.01 16.53
CA SER A 200 12.18 -3.92 16.79
C SER A 200 11.84 -3.57 18.23
N ARG A 201 10.59 -3.17 18.45
CA ARG A 201 9.96 -3.23 19.78
C ARG A 201 9.76 -4.70 20.21
N PRO A 202 9.73 -4.98 21.52
CA PRO A 202 9.42 -6.31 22.04
C PRO A 202 7.90 -6.59 22.03
N GLU A 203 7.23 -6.34 20.90
CA GLU A 203 5.81 -6.68 20.75
C GLU A 203 5.63 -8.19 21.06
N PRO A 204 4.56 -8.58 21.79
CA PRO A 204 4.43 -9.95 22.30
C PRO A 204 4.66 -11.02 21.23
N HIS A 205 4.04 -10.89 20.05
CA HIS A 205 4.18 -11.86 18.95
C HIS A 205 5.60 -11.93 18.37
N ILE A 206 6.33 -10.81 18.30
CA ILE A 206 7.74 -10.81 17.84
C ILE A 206 8.61 -11.50 18.88
N ARG A 207 8.49 -11.06 20.15
CA ARG A 207 9.28 -11.61 21.27
C ARG A 207 9.07 -13.10 21.44
N ASP A 208 7.81 -13.54 21.42
CA ASP A 208 7.45 -14.94 21.63
C ASP A 208 7.90 -15.80 20.44
N THR A 209 7.93 -15.24 19.22
CA THR A 209 8.51 -15.91 18.04
C THR A 209 10.01 -16.14 18.22
N PHE A 210 10.79 -15.12 18.61
CA PHE A 210 12.24 -15.29 18.85
C PHE A 210 12.52 -16.33 19.95
N HIS A 211 11.71 -16.39 21.00
CA HIS A 211 11.87 -17.38 22.06
C HIS A 211 11.31 -18.77 21.73
N HIS A 212 10.77 -18.98 20.52
CA HIS A 212 10.28 -20.29 20.12
C HIS A 212 11.44 -21.32 20.12
N PRO A 213 11.27 -22.51 20.71
CA PRO A 213 12.35 -23.49 20.87
C PRO A 213 13.08 -23.85 19.56
N ASP A 214 12.35 -23.93 18.44
CA ASP A 214 12.91 -24.25 17.12
C ASP A 214 13.93 -23.22 16.60
N ILE A 215 13.92 -21.98 17.10
CA ILE A 215 14.78 -20.90 16.58
C ILE A 215 15.54 -20.13 17.65
N SER A 216 15.44 -20.52 18.92
CA SER A 216 15.99 -19.75 20.04
C SER A 216 17.52 -19.64 20.04
N THR A 217 18.20 -20.54 19.33
CA THR A 217 19.66 -20.54 19.16
C THR A 217 20.15 -19.72 17.96
N ALA A 218 19.24 -19.22 17.11
CA ALA A 218 19.58 -18.53 15.88
C ALA A 218 20.09 -17.09 16.07
N PHE A 219 19.86 -16.50 17.26
CA PHE A 219 20.00 -15.07 17.47
C PHE A 219 20.69 -14.68 18.78
N THR A 220 21.30 -13.50 18.77
CA THR A 220 21.78 -12.77 19.94
C THR A 220 20.87 -11.58 20.20
N LYS A 221 20.38 -11.44 21.43
CA LYS A 221 19.57 -10.30 21.84
C LYS A 221 20.44 -9.21 22.45
N VAL A 222 20.30 -7.98 21.94
CA VAL A 222 20.81 -6.78 22.60
C VAL A 222 19.62 -5.95 23.05
N ASN A 223 19.47 -5.79 24.37
CA ASN A 223 18.39 -4.99 24.95
C ASN A 223 18.82 -3.53 25.09
N ILE A 224 18.00 -2.62 24.57
CA ILE A 224 18.21 -1.17 24.65
C ILE A 224 17.15 -0.61 25.60
N PRO A 225 17.44 -0.49 26.90
CA PRO A 225 16.48 0.00 27.89
C PRO A 225 16.23 1.51 27.74
N ILE A 226 15.11 1.96 28.31
CA ILE A 226 14.90 3.37 28.68
C ILE A 226 15.63 3.61 30.00
N ASP A 227 16.10 4.84 30.23
CA ASP A 227 16.61 5.27 31.53
C ASP A 227 17.82 4.46 32.05
N SER A 228 18.71 4.01 31.15
CA SER A 228 20.03 3.55 31.59
C SER A 228 20.98 4.72 31.76
N ASP A 229 21.93 4.58 32.70
CA ASP A 229 22.99 5.58 32.92
C ASP A 229 23.72 5.96 31.62
N GLU A 230 23.98 4.98 30.76
CA GLU A 230 24.59 5.20 29.45
C GLU A 230 23.67 6.00 28.51
N ALA A 231 22.39 5.65 28.41
CA ALA A 231 21.43 6.37 27.59
C ALA A 231 21.25 7.82 28.06
N CYS A 232 21.23 8.06 29.37
CA CYS A 232 21.12 9.39 29.95
C CYS A 232 22.36 10.24 29.63
N LYS A 233 23.57 9.69 29.76
CA LYS A 233 24.82 10.37 29.37
C LYS A 233 24.88 10.66 27.87
N ASP A 234 24.45 9.72 27.05
CA ASP A 234 24.42 9.87 25.59
C ASP A 234 23.45 10.97 25.15
N VAL A 235 22.26 11.00 25.74
CA VAL A 235 21.26 12.05 25.48
C VAL A 235 21.76 13.41 25.95
N GLU A 236 22.40 13.50 27.12
CA GLU A 236 22.99 14.74 27.61
C GLU A 236 24.02 15.28 26.61
N LYS A 237 24.93 14.40 26.15
CA LYS A 237 25.93 14.76 25.14
C LYS A 237 25.29 15.26 23.84
N TYR A 238 24.26 14.56 23.36
CA TYR A 238 23.49 14.97 22.19
C TYR A 238 22.84 16.35 22.37
N LEU A 239 22.17 16.60 23.51
CA LEU A 239 21.49 17.86 23.80
C LEU A 239 22.48 19.03 23.90
N ARG A 240 23.60 18.83 24.60
CA ARG A 240 24.66 19.84 24.72
C ARG A 240 25.15 20.28 23.35
N LYS A 241 25.42 19.32 22.46
CA LYS A 241 25.88 19.62 21.11
C LYS A 241 24.78 20.27 20.25
N ALA A 242 23.54 19.79 20.35
CA ALA A 242 22.40 20.38 19.65
C ALA A 242 22.18 21.84 20.05
N PHE A 243 22.29 22.18 21.34
CA PHE A 243 22.15 23.57 21.78
C PHE A 243 23.35 24.45 21.39
N GLU A 244 24.56 23.89 21.34
CA GLU A 244 25.72 24.60 20.77
C GLU A 244 25.48 24.95 19.29
N GLU A 245 24.96 24.00 18.50
CA GLU A 245 24.59 24.22 17.09
C GLU A 245 23.49 25.28 16.94
N ILE A 246 22.44 25.22 17.77
CA ILE A 246 21.39 26.25 17.78
C ILE A 246 21.98 27.63 18.09
N LYS A 247 22.90 27.74 19.06
CA LYS A 247 23.57 29.01 19.38
C LYS A 247 24.37 29.57 18.19
N GLN A 248 24.99 28.68 17.40
CA GLN A 248 25.72 29.06 16.19
C GLN A 248 24.79 29.47 15.04
N ASN A 249 23.61 28.87 14.95
CA ASN A 249 22.62 29.13 13.90
C ASN A 249 21.81 30.43 14.14
N TYR A 250 21.68 30.87 15.39
CA TYR A 250 20.94 32.08 15.79
C TYR A 250 21.80 33.06 16.62
N PRO A 251 22.96 33.50 16.12
CA PRO A 251 23.90 34.31 16.90
C PRO A 251 23.28 35.64 17.39
N GLU A 252 22.33 36.20 16.65
CA GLU A 252 21.62 37.43 17.00
C GLU A 252 20.74 37.32 18.25
N CYS A 253 20.34 36.11 18.63
CA CYS A 253 19.54 35.87 19.84
C CYS A 253 20.40 35.85 21.11
N PHE A 254 21.73 35.75 20.99
CA PHE A 254 22.63 35.53 22.12
C PHE A 254 23.66 36.66 22.24
N SER A 255 23.82 37.23 23.44
CA SER A 255 24.97 38.08 23.73
C SER A 255 26.20 37.22 24.05
N GLU A 256 27.40 37.75 23.81
CA GLU A 256 28.68 37.07 24.10
C GLU A 256 28.81 36.63 25.58
N THR A 257 28.09 37.31 26.48
CA THR A 257 28.10 37.08 27.93
C THR A 257 27.09 36.03 28.41
N VAL A 258 26.11 35.65 27.58
CA VAL A 258 25.05 34.72 28.00
C VAL A 258 25.51 33.27 27.83
N GLN A 259 25.64 32.58 28.96
CA GLN A 259 25.70 31.12 28.99
C GLN A 259 24.30 30.57 28.70
N TRP A 260 24.12 30.01 27.51
CA TRP A 260 22.86 29.40 27.11
C TRP A 260 23.11 28.04 26.44
N PRO A 261 22.33 27.02 26.83
CA PRO A 261 21.53 26.97 28.05
C PRO A 261 22.43 26.99 29.30
N THR A 262 21.89 27.39 30.45
CA THR A 262 22.58 27.22 31.72
C THR A 262 22.69 25.75 32.09
N GLU A 263 23.70 25.38 32.88
CA GLU A 263 23.86 23.99 33.35
C GLU A 263 22.61 23.45 34.06
N THR A 264 21.95 24.30 34.85
CA THR A 264 20.71 23.91 35.55
C THR A 264 19.57 23.58 34.58
N GLN A 265 19.44 24.34 33.48
CA GLN A 265 18.42 24.06 32.46
C GLN A 265 18.71 22.77 31.71
N ILE A 266 19.97 22.52 31.31
CA ILE A 266 20.36 21.27 30.64
C ILE A 266 20.07 20.07 31.54
N LEU A 267 20.51 20.13 32.79
CA LEU A 267 20.30 19.03 33.75
C LEU A 267 18.81 18.78 34.02
N ALA A 268 17.98 19.83 34.08
CA ALA A 268 16.52 19.69 34.22
C ALA A 268 15.90 18.97 33.02
N ILE A 269 16.34 19.28 31.79
CA ILE A 269 15.88 18.59 30.59
C ILE A 269 16.38 17.13 30.59
N CYS A 270 17.66 16.89 30.87
CA CYS A 270 18.21 15.53 30.93
C CYS A 270 17.46 14.65 31.95
N ALA A 271 17.14 15.19 33.13
CA ALA A 271 16.36 14.49 34.15
C ALA A 271 14.93 14.17 33.68
N ALA A 272 14.34 15.02 32.85
CA ALA A 272 13.01 14.80 32.30
C ALA A 272 13.00 13.85 31.09
N VAL A 273 14.13 13.72 30.38
CA VAL A 273 14.26 12.88 29.18
C VAL A 273 14.47 11.41 29.48
N LEU A 274 15.08 11.05 30.62
CA LEU A 274 15.26 9.66 31.03
C LEU A 274 15.88 8.77 29.91
N GLY A 275 16.86 9.32 29.19
CA GLY A 275 17.55 8.62 28.09
C GLY A 275 16.75 8.43 26.80
N LEU A 276 15.58 9.10 26.64
CA LEU A 276 14.73 9.00 25.46
C LEU A 276 15.12 9.97 24.33
N PHE A 277 15.84 9.47 23.33
CA PHE A 277 16.25 10.26 22.15
C PHE A 277 15.10 10.90 21.38
N ALA A 278 13.92 10.28 21.29
CA ALA A 278 12.77 10.88 20.63
C ALA A 278 12.39 12.23 21.28
N PHE A 279 12.40 12.31 22.60
CA PHE A 279 12.09 13.55 23.30
C PHE A 279 13.20 14.59 23.12
N ALA A 280 14.47 14.19 23.27
CA ALA A 280 15.60 15.10 23.01
C ALA A 280 15.58 15.66 21.58
N ALA A 281 15.25 14.84 20.58
CA ALA A 281 15.14 15.26 19.19
C ALA A 281 13.93 16.17 18.94
N THR A 282 12.80 15.94 19.61
CA THR A 282 11.65 16.86 19.55
C THR A 282 11.99 18.20 20.22
N VAL A 283 12.66 18.19 21.38
CA VAL A 283 13.12 19.42 22.07
C VAL A 283 14.04 20.22 21.15
N ARG A 284 15.05 19.59 20.54
CA ARG A 284 15.92 20.24 19.56
C ARG A 284 15.11 20.94 18.47
N ARG A 285 14.25 20.20 17.76
CA ARG A 285 13.49 20.75 16.62
C ARG A 285 12.54 21.86 17.04
N PHE A 286 11.92 21.72 18.22
CA PHE A 286 11.01 22.72 18.78
C PHE A 286 11.72 24.02 19.15
N VAL A 287 12.93 23.94 19.71
CA VAL A 287 13.75 25.10 20.06
C VAL A 287 14.38 25.76 18.83
N GLU A 288 14.70 24.97 17.80
CA GLU A 288 15.30 25.43 16.54
C GLU A 288 14.27 25.97 15.52
N ASP A 289 13.02 26.24 15.94
CA ASP A 289 11.96 26.72 15.06
C ASP A 289 12.31 28.07 14.40
N ALA A 290 12.73 28.02 13.14
CA ALA A 290 13.12 29.19 12.34
C ALA A 290 11.95 30.17 12.13
N GLU A 291 10.70 29.71 12.14
CA GLU A 291 9.56 30.61 12.01
C GLU A 291 9.24 31.35 13.30
N HIS A 292 9.55 30.74 14.45
CA HIS A 292 9.46 31.42 15.73
C HIS A 292 10.65 32.37 15.94
N GLY A 293 11.86 31.93 15.58
CA GLY A 293 13.07 32.77 15.60
C GLY A 293 13.53 33.20 16.99
N ASP A 294 13.07 32.54 18.05
CA ASP A 294 13.46 32.80 19.44
C ASP A 294 13.72 31.49 20.21
N PRO A 295 14.95 30.94 20.09
CA PRO A 295 15.33 29.72 20.80
C PRO A 295 15.29 29.84 22.32
N ILE A 296 15.50 31.05 22.86
CA ILE A 296 15.52 31.28 24.31
C ILE A 296 14.12 31.08 24.88
N SER A 297 13.12 31.74 24.30
CA SER A 297 11.72 31.60 24.73
C SER A 297 11.19 30.18 24.53
N GLN A 298 11.55 29.52 23.43
CA GLN A 298 11.14 28.13 23.19
C GLN A 298 11.73 27.15 24.22
N LEU A 299 12.99 27.37 24.64
CA LEU A 299 13.59 26.55 25.70
C LEU A 299 12.89 26.74 27.04
N GLU A 300 12.54 27.98 27.41
CA GLU A 300 11.78 28.27 28.63
C GLU A 300 10.39 27.63 28.61
N GLU A 301 9.77 27.54 27.44
CA GLU A 301 8.52 26.83 27.26
C GLU A 301 8.67 25.32 27.54
N VAL A 302 9.71 24.69 27.01
CA VAL A 302 10.03 23.28 27.29
C VAL A 302 10.23 23.04 28.79
N LEU A 303 11.00 23.92 29.46
CA LEU A 303 11.22 23.85 30.91
C LEU A 303 9.91 24.02 31.70
N THR A 304 9.01 24.88 31.24
CA THR A 304 7.70 25.07 31.85
C THR A 304 6.82 23.81 31.72
N VAL A 305 6.83 23.15 30.56
CA VAL A 305 6.15 21.86 30.34
C VAL A 305 6.69 20.80 31.31
N ILE A 306 8.02 20.70 31.44
CA ILE A 306 8.68 19.76 32.35
C ILE A 306 8.23 20.01 33.80
N LYS A 307 8.32 21.26 34.28
CA LYS A 307 7.92 21.63 35.65
C LYS A 307 6.47 21.26 35.95
N ARG A 308 5.53 21.62 35.07
CA ARG A 308 4.10 21.29 35.22
C ARG A 308 3.84 19.79 35.26
N THR A 309 4.55 19.02 34.43
CA THR A 309 4.42 17.56 34.39
C THR A 309 4.87 16.93 35.71
N HIS A 310 5.95 17.45 36.32
CA HIS A 310 6.40 17.00 37.64
C HIS A 310 5.44 17.39 38.77
N GLU A 311 4.83 18.58 38.70
CA GLU A 311 3.86 19.06 39.71
C GLU A 311 2.51 18.32 39.67
N GLN A 312 2.08 17.88 38.48
CA GLN A 312 0.78 17.21 38.27
C GLN A 312 0.85 15.69 38.37
N GLY A 313 2.05 15.09 38.41
CA GLY A 313 2.21 13.64 38.39
C GLY A 313 1.74 12.94 39.68
N ASP A 314 0.72 12.10 39.57
CA ASP A 314 0.41 11.10 40.60
C ASP A 314 1.51 10.02 40.63
N LYS A 315 1.98 9.64 41.83
CA LYS A 315 3.10 8.70 42.02
C LYS A 315 2.79 7.27 41.52
N SER A 316 1.57 7.03 41.04
CA SER A 316 0.98 5.71 40.79
C SER A 316 1.06 5.24 39.32
N SER A 317 1.28 6.11 38.33
CA SER A 317 1.46 5.71 36.93
C SER A 317 2.72 6.34 36.28
N ARG A 318 3.86 5.66 36.39
CA ARG A 318 5.09 6.06 35.69
C ARG A 318 5.00 5.69 34.20
N ASN A 319 4.21 6.42 33.42
CA ASN A 319 4.33 6.37 31.95
C ASN A 319 5.70 6.98 31.58
N PRO A 320 6.67 6.20 31.05
CA PRO A 320 8.00 6.71 30.71
C PRO A 320 7.96 7.73 29.55
N LEU A 321 6.83 7.86 28.86
CA LEU A 321 6.59 8.83 27.81
C LEU A 321 5.81 10.07 28.29
N ALA A 322 5.47 10.20 29.59
CA ALA A 322 4.59 11.26 30.09
C ALA A 322 5.09 12.68 29.74
N THR A 323 6.38 12.95 29.94
CA THR A 323 6.97 14.26 29.59
C THR A 323 6.97 14.51 28.08
N LEU A 324 7.20 13.45 27.29
CA LEU A 324 7.13 13.53 25.83
C LEU A 324 5.69 13.82 25.36
N ASP A 325 4.71 13.13 25.94
CA ASP A 325 3.28 13.33 25.69
C ASP A 325 2.87 14.77 26.06
N ALA A 326 3.36 15.29 27.18
CA ALA A 326 3.13 16.67 27.58
C ALA A 326 3.70 17.68 26.57
N LEU A 327 4.88 17.42 26.00
CA LEU A 327 5.42 18.26 24.93
C LEU A 327 4.59 18.17 23.65
N TYR A 328 4.14 16.97 23.26
CA TYR A 328 3.21 16.82 22.12
C TYR A 328 1.91 17.59 22.33
N ILE A 329 1.31 17.49 23.51
CA ILE A 329 0.14 18.26 23.91
C ILE A 329 0.43 19.76 23.81
N ARG A 330 1.60 20.21 24.26
CA ARG A 330 1.97 21.63 24.18
C ARG A 330 2.04 22.10 22.73
N VAL A 331 2.72 21.36 21.87
CA VAL A 331 2.81 21.67 20.43
C VAL A 331 1.40 21.74 19.82
N LEU A 332 0.56 20.74 20.04
CA LEU A 332 -0.80 20.70 19.51
C LEU A 332 -1.69 21.81 20.06
N SER A 333 -1.54 22.17 21.34
CA SER A 333 -2.28 23.27 21.98
C SER A 333 -1.90 24.66 21.46
N SER A 334 -0.77 24.79 20.77
CA SER A 334 -0.34 26.05 20.16
C SER A 334 -1.03 26.32 18.82
N ILE A 335 -1.74 25.33 18.27
CA ILE A 335 -2.56 25.48 17.07
C ILE A 335 -3.81 26.29 17.44
N PRO A 336 -4.15 27.36 16.69
CA PRO A 336 -5.41 28.08 16.87
C PRO A 336 -6.63 27.15 16.79
N GLU A 337 -7.61 27.34 17.67
CA GLU A 337 -8.80 26.47 17.75
C GLU A 337 -9.62 26.44 16.45
N ASP A 338 -9.58 27.51 15.65
CA ASP A 338 -10.21 27.57 14.32
C ASP A 338 -9.45 26.79 13.24
N LEU A 339 -8.14 26.55 13.42
CA LEU A 339 -7.31 25.75 12.51
C LEU A 339 -7.20 24.28 12.93
N TYR A 340 -7.39 23.98 14.21
CA TYR A 340 -7.20 22.64 14.75
C TYR A 340 -8.03 21.55 14.04
N PRO A 341 -9.32 21.76 13.69
CA PRO A 341 -10.07 20.77 12.91
C PRO A 341 -9.36 20.42 11.60
N THR A 342 -8.93 21.42 10.82
CA THR A 342 -8.16 21.20 9.58
C THR A 342 -6.87 20.43 9.85
N THR A 343 -6.15 20.77 10.93
CA THR A 343 -4.94 20.05 11.32
C THR A 343 -5.22 18.59 11.66
N ALA A 344 -6.27 18.31 12.43
CA ALA A 344 -6.69 16.96 12.78
C ALA A 344 -7.05 16.14 11.54
N HIS A 345 -7.75 16.72 10.56
CA HIS A 345 -8.02 16.06 9.29
C HIS A 345 -6.75 15.69 8.53
N ILE A 346 -5.80 16.63 8.38
CA ILE A 346 -4.55 16.37 7.68
C ILE A 346 -3.76 15.27 8.40
N LEU A 347 -3.60 15.37 9.73
CA LEU A 347 -2.87 14.39 10.53
C LEU A 347 -3.53 13.00 10.48
N PHE A 348 -4.87 12.93 10.39
CA PHE A 348 -5.61 11.68 10.27
C PHE A 348 -5.36 11.02 8.91
N GLU A 349 -5.38 11.81 7.83
CA GLU A 349 -5.08 11.31 6.49
C GLU A 349 -3.60 10.94 6.30
N VAL A 350 -2.67 11.71 6.87
CA VAL A 350 -1.24 11.31 6.96
C VAL A 350 -1.10 9.99 7.71
N SER A 351 -1.94 9.77 8.73
CA SER A 351 -2.00 8.52 9.49
C SER A 351 -2.72 7.38 8.76
N ARG A 352 -3.29 7.59 7.57
CA ARG A 352 -4.04 6.59 6.76
C ARG A 352 -3.28 6.02 5.56
N PRO A 353 -3.61 4.79 5.10
CA PRO A 353 -2.91 4.12 4.01
C PRO A 353 -3.07 4.90 2.69
N GLY A 354 -2.05 5.67 2.33
CA GLY A 354 -1.94 6.42 1.08
C GLY A 354 -0.53 6.99 0.89
N ARG A 355 -0.04 7.04 -0.36
CA ARG A 355 1.28 7.61 -0.71
C ARG A 355 1.16 8.97 -1.40
N SER A 356 0.08 9.69 -1.12
CA SER A 356 -0.22 10.93 -1.85
C SER A 356 0.75 12.05 -1.46
N PRO A 357 1.32 12.77 -2.44
CA PRO A 357 2.00 14.04 -2.20
C PRO A 357 1.13 15.03 -1.44
N PHE A 358 1.74 16.01 -0.76
CA PHE A 358 1.02 16.91 0.12
C PHE A 358 0.01 17.80 -0.62
N LEU A 359 0.37 18.30 -1.81
CA LEU A 359 -0.54 19.07 -2.67
C LEU A 359 -1.80 18.26 -3.01
N LEU A 360 -1.61 16.97 -3.22
CA LEU A 360 -2.68 16.07 -3.60
C LEU A 360 -3.61 15.79 -2.42
N LEU A 361 -3.05 15.63 -1.23
CA LEU A 361 -3.80 15.54 0.03
C LEU A 361 -4.57 16.83 0.31
N ALA A 362 -3.94 18.00 0.18
CA ALA A 362 -4.58 19.28 0.41
C ALA A 362 -5.77 19.50 -0.54
N ASN A 363 -5.58 19.22 -1.83
CA ASN A 363 -6.67 19.30 -2.82
C ASN A 363 -7.79 18.29 -2.53
N PHE A 364 -7.44 17.09 -2.09
CA PHE A 364 -8.42 16.08 -1.70
C PHE A 364 -9.29 16.54 -0.52
N LEU A 365 -8.69 17.25 0.43
CA LEU A 365 -9.38 17.87 1.56
C LEU A 365 -10.04 19.22 1.20
N GLY A 366 -10.02 19.64 -0.07
CA GLY A 366 -10.59 20.93 -0.49
C GLY A 366 -9.88 22.16 0.11
N LEU A 367 -8.61 22.02 0.51
CA LEU A 367 -7.85 23.06 1.18
C LEU A 367 -7.06 23.90 0.16
N ALA A 368 -7.22 25.22 0.24
CA ALA A 368 -6.28 26.14 -0.38
C ALA A 368 -4.88 25.99 0.25
N GLN A 369 -3.84 26.33 -0.53
CA GLN A 369 -2.44 26.23 -0.10
C GLN A 369 -2.19 26.91 1.25
N ASN A 370 -2.65 28.16 1.42
CA ASN A 370 -2.45 28.94 2.64
C ASN A 370 -3.09 28.27 3.87
N LYS A 371 -4.29 27.69 3.73
CA LYS A 371 -4.99 26.95 4.80
C LYS A 371 -4.22 25.68 5.18
N ALA A 372 -3.79 24.90 4.20
CA ALA A 372 -3.05 23.66 4.42
C ALA A 372 -1.72 23.91 5.17
N TYR A 373 -0.94 24.91 4.75
CA TYR A 373 0.31 25.26 5.43
C TYR A 373 0.08 25.87 6.81
N SER A 374 -0.94 26.73 6.95
CA SER A 374 -1.26 27.36 8.23
C SER A 374 -1.69 26.33 9.28
N ALA A 375 -2.43 25.29 8.87
CA ALA A 375 -2.84 24.19 9.74
C ALA A 375 -1.66 23.34 10.25
N LEU A 376 -0.60 23.17 9.46
CA LEU A 376 0.58 22.40 9.86
C LEU A 376 1.72 23.24 10.44
N ARG A 377 1.62 24.57 10.38
CA ARG A 377 2.68 25.52 10.72
C ARG A 377 3.34 25.26 12.08
N LYS A 378 2.53 24.94 13.09
CA LYS A 378 3.00 24.69 14.46
C LYS A 378 3.57 23.27 14.68
N LEU A 379 3.54 22.41 13.68
CA LEU A 379 3.93 21.00 13.79
C LEU A 379 5.32 20.70 13.23
N HIS A 380 6.15 21.70 12.94
CA HIS A 380 7.51 21.51 12.40
C HIS A 380 8.40 20.61 13.27
N SER A 381 8.17 20.55 14.58
CA SER A 381 8.95 19.70 15.50
C SER A 381 8.55 18.23 15.46
N LEU A 382 7.40 17.92 14.85
CA LEU A 382 6.76 16.61 14.81
C LEU A 382 6.66 16.05 13.38
N LEU A 383 6.59 16.94 12.39
CA LEU A 383 6.41 16.63 10.98
C LEU A 383 7.49 17.28 10.12
N SER A 384 7.96 16.57 9.11
CA SER A 384 8.60 17.17 7.94
C SER A 384 7.52 17.55 6.94
N ILE A 385 7.41 18.84 6.65
CA ILE A 385 6.39 19.41 5.77
C ILE A 385 7.09 19.88 4.50
N PRO A 386 6.72 19.39 3.31
CA PRO A 386 7.38 19.78 2.08
C PRO A 386 7.12 21.25 1.75
N SER A 387 8.08 21.91 1.12
CA SER A 387 7.90 23.28 0.63
C SER A 387 6.80 23.32 -0.45
N PRO A 388 6.19 24.49 -0.74
CA PRO A 388 5.18 24.59 -1.79
C PRO A 388 5.63 24.07 -3.15
N LYS A 389 6.93 24.14 -3.45
CA LYS A 389 7.52 23.68 -4.71
C LYS A 389 7.62 22.16 -4.77
N ASP A 390 7.83 21.54 -3.62
CA ASP A 390 8.06 20.09 -3.51
C ASP A 390 6.76 19.33 -3.21
N ALA A 391 5.71 20.01 -2.76
CA ALA A 391 4.43 19.41 -2.35
C ALA A 391 3.73 18.59 -3.45
N GLU A 392 4.07 18.79 -4.73
CA GLU A 392 3.57 17.97 -5.85
C GLU A 392 4.15 16.54 -5.83
N TYR A 393 5.36 16.37 -5.31
CA TYR A 393 6.10 15.11 -5.32
C TYR A 393 6.27 14.52 -3.93
N ASP A 394 6.48 15.39 -2.95
CA ASP A 394 6.77 15.03 -1.58
C ASP A 394 5.50 15.04 -0.74
N ARG A 395 5.54 14.24 0.32
CA ARG A 395 4.45 14.08 1.28
C ARG A 395 4.86 14.61 2.64
N VAL A 396 3.87 14.84 3.50
CA VAL A 396 4.12 15.12 4.92
C VAL A 396 4.62 13.84 5.58
N LEU A 397 5.76 13.91 6.27
CA LEU A 397 6.35 12.79 6.98
C LEU A 397 6.31 13.03 8.49
N VAL A 398 6.07 11.98 9.25
CA VAL A 398 6.16 12.01 10.72
C VAL A 398 7.57 11.64 11.14
N TYR A 399 8.22 12.48 11.96
CA TYR A 399 9.60 12.23 12.38
C TYR A 399 9.76 10.97 13.23
N HIS A 400 8.76 10.65 14.06
CA HIS A 400 8.88 9.52 14.98
C HIS A 400 7.54 8.85 15.27
N ALA A 401 7.53 7.52 15.26
CA ALA A 401 6.33 6.71 15.47
C ALA A 401 5.65 6.94 16.84
N SER A 402 6.39 7.37 17.87
CA SER A 402 5.79 7.69 19.18
C SER A 402 4.75 8.81 19.13
N PHE A 403 4.85 9.72 18.17
CA PHE A 403 3.83 10.75 17.96
C PHE A 403 2.56 10.14 17.36
N THR A 404 2.70 9.28 16.36
CA THR A 404 1.55 8.54 15.80
C THR A 404 0.91 7.61 16.83
N ASP A 405 1.70 6.97 17.69
CA ASP A 405 1.21 6.17 18.81
C ASP A 405 0.47 7.05 19.84
N PHE A 406 0.96 8.25 20.10
CA PHE A 406 0.33 9.21 21.01
C PHE A 406 -1.04 9.64 20.49
N VAL A 407 -1.13 10.13 19.24
CA VAL A 407 -2.39 10.64 18.67
C VAL A 407 -3.42 9.54 18.43
N ARG A 408 -3.03 8.26 18.46
CA ARG A 408 -3.96 7.12 18.34
C ARG A 408 -4.41 6.54 19.68
N ASP A 409 -3.78 6.92 20.78
CA ASP A 409 -4.10 6.46 22.12
C ASP A 409 -4.85 7.55 22.89
N SER A 410 -6.15 7.34 23.10
CA SER A 410 -7.02 8.28 23.80
C SER A 410 -6.60 8.54 25.24
N ASN A 411 -5.94 7.57 25.89
CA ASN A 411 -5.45 7.74 27.26
C ASN A 411 -4.24 8.67 27.33
N ARG A 412 -3.47 8.76 26.24
CA ARG A 412 -2.29 9.63 26.15
C ARG A 412 -2.63 11.01 25.59
N SER A 413 -3.42 11.05 24.53
CA SER A 413 -3.67 12.29 23.77
C SER A 413 -4.95 13.03 24.16
N GLY A 414 -5.87 12.40 24.89
CA GLY A 414 -7.10 13.04 25.35
C GLY A 414 -7.89 13.65 24.18
N ARG A 415 -8.13 14.97 24.22
CA ARG A 415 -8.85 15.70 23.15
C ARG A 415 -8.15 15.68 21.79
N TYR A 416 -6.87 15.34 21.75
CA TYR A 416 -6.09 15.26 20.52
C TYR A 416 -6.04 13.85 19.92
N CYS A 417 -6.78 12.90 20.51
CA CYS A 417 -6.91 11.56 19.96
C CYS A 417 -7.63 11.61 18.62
N MET A 418 -7.06 10.96 17.61
CA MET A 418 -7.64 10.93 16.27
C MET A 418 -8.52 9.70 16.16
N THR A 419 -9.84 9.90 16.19
CA THR A 419 -10.80 8.84 15.88
C THR A 419 -11.36 9.02 14.47
N ALA A 420 -11.93 7.97 13.89
CA ALA A 420 -12.55 8.05 12.57
C ALA A 420 -13.76 9.03 12.51
N CYS A 421 -14.29 9.43 13.67
CA CYS A 421 -15.48 10.27 13.80
C CYS A 421 -15.18 11.77 13.78
N ASP A 422 -13.95 12.21 14.05
CA ASP A 422 -13.59 13.64 14.16
C ASP A 422 -13.46 14.33 12.79
N SER A 423 -14.09 13.78 11.75
CA SER A 423 -13.93 14.16 10.35
C SER A 423 -15.20 14.77 9.71
N GLU A 424 -16.08 15.38 10.50
CA GLU A 424 -17.19 16.17 9.94
C GLU A 424 -16.63 17.47 9.31
N PHE A 425 -16.40 17.41 8.00
CA PHE A 425 -16.06 18.59 7.21
C PHE A 425 -17.31 19.45 7.04
N ASP A 426 -17.20 20.74 7.31
CA ASP A 426 -18.24 21.70 6.93
C ASP A 426 -18.23 21.84 5.40
N LEU A 427 -19.23 21.25 4.75
CA LEU A 427 -19.30 21.09 3.29
C LEU A 427 -19.48 22.41 2.53
N ASP A 428 -19.75 23.49 3.25
CA ASP A 428 -20.08 24.78 2.67
C ASP A 428 -18.85 25.63 2.29
N VAL A 429 -17.63 25.15 2.55
CA VAL A 429 -16.37 25.87 2.23
C VAL A 429 -15.39 24.96 1.47
N ILE A 430 -15.66 24.71 0.19
CA ILE A 430 -14.65 24.19 -0.74
C ILE A 430 -13.87 25.41 -1.27
N ASP A 431 -12.67 25.64 -0.73
CA ASP A 431 -11.78 26.66 -1.28
C ASP A 431 -11.32 26.27 -2.70
N LEU A 432 -10.98 27.26 -3.53
CA LEU A 432 -10.41 26.98 -4.85
C LEU A 432 -9.14 26.13 -4.71
N PRO A 433 -9.01 25.05 -5.49
CA PRO A 433 -7.96 24.06 -5.30
C PRO A 433 -6.57 24.65 -5.56
N TRP A 434 -5.59 24.21 -4.76
CA TRP A 434 -4.18 24.56 -4.91
C TRP A 434 -3.71 24.22 -6.34
N PRO A 435 -3.34 25.22 -7.16
CA PRO A 435 -2.94 25.00 -8.54
C PRO A 435 -1.70 24.10 -8.65
N VAL A 436 -1.73 23.17 -9.61
CA VAL A 436 -0.61 22.26 -9.92
C VAL A 436 0.13 22.80 -11.14
N GLU A 437 1.41 23.13 -11.00
CA GLU A 437 2.18 23.78 -12.05
C GLU A 437 2.60 22.81 -13.18
N ASN A 438 2.81 21.51 -12.88
CA ASN A 438 3.41 20.55 -13.82
C ASN A 438 2.55 19.30 -14.13
N ALA A 439 1.33 19.20 -13.61
CA ALA A 439 0.43 18.13 -14.01
C ALA A 439 0.03 18.33 -15.48
N ASN A 440 0.06 17.25 -16.28
CA ASN A 440 -0.57 17.31 -17.60
C ASN A 440 -2.01 17.82 -17.42
N GLU A 441 -2.43 18.74 -18.27
CA GLU A 441 -3.68 19.50 -18.11
C GLU A 441 -4.90 18.56 -17.93
N THR A 442 -4.84 17.38 -18.55
CA THR A 442 -5.86 16.33 -18.42
C THR A 442 -5.92 15.73 -17.00
N ARG A 443 -4.77 15.36 -16.42
CA ARG A 443 -4.64 14.81 -15.06
C ARG A 443 -5.02 15.87 -14.02
N ARG A 444 -4.59 17.11 -14.24
CA ARG A 444 -5.01 18.27 -13.44
C ARG A 444 -6.53 18.39 -13.42
N ARG A 445 -7.17 18.45 -14.58
CA ARG A 445 -8.64 18.55 -14.67
C ARG A 445 -9.35 17.36 -14.01
N LEU A 446 -8.83 16.14 -14.18
CA LEU A 446 -9.40 14.95 -13.56
C LEU A 446 -9.28 14.95 -12.04
N LEU A 447 -8.11 15.30 -11.52
CA LEU A 447 -7.87 15.41 -10.09
C LEU A 447 -8.76 16.47 -9.45
N LEU A 448 -8.79 17.67 -10.03
CA LEU A 448 -9.63 18.77 -9.56
C LEU A 448 -11.11 18.38 -9.60
N LYS A 449 -11.56 17.75 -10.69
CA LYS A 449 -12.94 17.27 -10.82
C LYS A 449 -13.25 16.14 -9.82
N ALA A 450 -12.32 15.25 -9.54
CA ALA A 450 -12.53 14.18 -8.58
C ALA A 450 -12.57 14.70 -7.13
N CYS A 451 -11.68 15.63 -6.76
CA CYS A 451 -11.66 16.23 -5.42
C CYS A 451 -12.91 17.08 -5.17
N THR A 452 -13.30 17.93 -6.12
CA THR A 452 -14.54 18.73 -6.02
C THR A 452 -15.81 17.89 -5.98
N VAL A 453 -15.83 16.72 -6.63
CA VAL A 453 -17.02 15.87 -6.69
C VAL A 453 -17.07 14.85 -5.54
N ILE A 454 -15.94 14.36 -5.04
CA ILE A 454 -15.88 13.28 -4.03
C ILE A 454 -15.62 13.83 -2.63
N GLY A 455 -14.79 14.89 -2.50
CA GLY A 455 -14.42 15.50 -1.22
C GLY A 455 -15.62 15.78 -0.30
N PRO A 456 -16.74 16.33 -0.79
CA PRO A 456 -17.90 16.61 0.03
C PRO A 456 -18.64 15.39 0.60
N PHE A 457 -18.38 14.19 0.07
CA PHE A 457 -19.10 12.98 0.47
C PHE A 457 -18.26 12.04 1.33
N LEU A 458 -17.00 12.40 1.59
CA LEU A 458 -16.04 11.58 2.31
C LEU A 458 -16.45 11.23 3.75
N PRO A 459 -16.92 12.19 4.57
CA PRO A 459 -17.29 11.91 5.97
C PRO A 459 -18.36 10.81 6.06
N GLY A 460 -19.37 10.86 5.18
CA GLY A 460 -20.44 9.85 5.12
C GLY A 460 -20.02 8.50 4.53
N ILE A 461 -19.07 8.47 3.59
CA ILE A 461 -18.53 7.20 3.03
C ILE A 461 -17.71 6.44 4.08
N MET A 462 -16.98 7.17 4.94
CA MET A 462 -16.01 6.60 5.87
C MET A 462 -16.61 5.99 7.15
N GLN A 463 -17.87 6.29 7.48
CA GLN A 463 -18.44 5.95 8.79
C GLN A 463 -19.42 4.76 8.83
N GLN A 464 -19.93 4.25 7.70
CA GLN A 464 -20.96 3.18 7.54
C GLN A 464 -21.93 2.84 8.72
N PRO A 465 -23.27 2.75 8.47
CA PRO A 465 -24.08 3.38 7.42
C PRO A 465 -25.24 4.24 8.03
N PRO A 466 -25.88 5.15 7.26
CA PRO A 466 -26.52 4.84 5.98
C PRO A 466 -25.72 5.28 4.74
N PRO A 467 -25.94 4.61 3.59
CA PRO A 467 -25.28 4.93 2.32
C PRO A 467 -25.76 6.29 1.78
N LEU A 468 -24.88 6.95 1.03
CA LEU A 468 -25.25 8.10 0.19
C LEU A 468 -26.56 7.82 -0.57
N PRO A 469 -27.52 8.76 -0.59
CA PRO A 469 -28.74 8.60 -1.37
C PRO A 469 -28.42 8.27 -2.84
N LEU A 470 -29.11 7.28 -3.40
CA LEU A 470 -28.92 6.81 -4.77
C LEU A 470 -28.90 7.94 -5.82
N PRO A 471 -29.75 9.00 -5.75
CA PRO A 471 -29.68 10.12 -6.68
C PRO A 471 -28.35 10.87 -6.64
N THR A 472 -27.82 11.09 -5.43
CA THR A 472 -26.54 11.77 -5.19
C THR A 472 -25.38 10.95 -5.74
N LEU A 473 -25.38 9.63 -5.50
CA LEU A 473 -24.36 8.73 -6.04
C LEU A 473 -24.40 8.69 -7.58
N ILE A 474 -25.59 8.67 -8.18
CA ILE A 474 -25.76 8.71 -9.64
C ILE A 474 -25.24 10.04 -10.20
N GLU A 475 -25.49 11.16 -9.54
CA GLU A 475 -25.00 12.47 -9.97
C GLU A 475 -23.46 12.57 -9.89
N ILE A 476 -22.87 12.05 -8.81
CA ILE A 476 -21.42 11.89 -8.65
C ILE A 476 -20.83 11.05 -9.80
N LEU A 477 -21.40 9.87 -10.06
CA LEU A 477 -20.95 8.96 -11.11
C LEU A 477 -21.14 9.54 -12.53
N LYS A 478 -22.17 10.35 -12.77
CA LYS A 478 -22.37 11.07 -14.05
C LYS A 478 -21.33 12.17 -14.28
N LYS A 479 -20.84 12.80 -13.20
CA LYS A 479 -19.81 13.86 -13.28
C LYS A 479 -18.40 13.27 -13.42
N LEU A 480 -18.17 12.03 -12.99
CA LEU A 480 -16.88 11.35 -12.99
C LEU A 480 -16.67 10.50 -14.25
N ASP A 481 -15.61 10.78 -15.00
CA ASP A 481 -15.17 9.89 -16.09
C ASP A 481 -14.39 8.71 -15.47
N ILE A 482 -15.09 7.61 -15.18
CA ILE A 482 -14.55 6.46 -14.43
C ILE A 482 -13.34 5.82 -15.13
N ALA A 483 -13.35 5.78 -16.47
CA ALA A 483 -12.22 5.25 -17.24
C ALA A 483 -10.93 6.06 -17.03
N LYS A 484 -11.08 7.38 -16.79
CA LYS A 484 -9.96 8.27 -16.45
C LYS A 484 -9.61 8.30 -14.96
N LEU A 485 -10.52 7.88 -14.07
CA LEU A 485 -10.25 7.72 -12.63
C LEU A 485 -9.43 6.47 -12.30
N THR A 486 -9.48 5.42 -13.10
CA THR A 486 -8.63 4.23 -12.92
C THR A 486 -7.14 4.58 -12.92
N LEU A 487 -6.76 5.62 -13.68
CA LEU A 487 -5.42 6.22 -13.69
C LEU A 487 -5.01 6.87 -12.35
N LEU A 488 -5.98 7.20 -11.50
CA LEU A 488 -5.77 7.76 -10.17
C LEU A 488 -5.78 6.69 -9.07
N ALA A 489 -6.42 5.54 -9.30
CA ALA A 489 -6.49 4.45 -8.31
C ALA A 489 -5.10 3.90 -7.91
N ASP A 490 -4.12 3.95 -8.81
CA ASP A 490 -2.73 3.56 -8.51
C ASP A 490 -2.03 4.47 -7.49
N HIS A 491 -2.52 5.71 -7.32
CA HIS A 491 -1.97 6.68 -6.38
C HIS A 491 -2.75 6.76 -5.06
N PHE A 492 -3.93 6.15 -4.98
CA PHE A 492 -4.83 6.28 -3.84
C PHE A 492 -5.59 4.98 -3.54
N LEU A 493 -5.22 4.32 -2.43
CA LEU A 493 -5.97 3.19 -1.89
C LEU A 493 -7.43 3.53 -1.59
N PHE A 494 -7.74 4.79 -1.23
CA PHE A 494 -9.11 5.24 -1.04
C PHE A 494 -9.93 5.26 -2.34
N PHE A 495 -9.37 5.65 -3.49
CA PHE A 495 -10.08 5.50 -4.77
C PHE A 495 -10.34 4.03 -5.07
N HIS A 496 -9.44 3.13 -4.67
CA HIS A 496 -9.69 1.70 -4.76
C HIS A 496 -10.87 1.27 -3.88
N ASP A 497 -11.01 1.81 -2.67
CA ASP A 497 -12.15 1.50 -1.76
C ASP A 497 -13.45 2.18 -2.18
N PHE A 498 -13.41 3.41 -2.69
CA PHE A 498 -14.55 4.08 -3.31
C PHE A 498 -15.01 3.34 -4.58
N LEU A 499 -14.08 2.92 -5.44
CA LEU A 499 -14.38 2.09 -6.61
C LEU A 499 -14.91 0.73 -6.19
N ARG A 500 -14.36 0.08 -5.16
CA ARG A 500 -14.93 -1.16 -4.59
C ARG A 500 -16.31 -0.91 -4.00
N TYR A 501 -16.55 0.21 -3.34
CA TYR A 501 -17.85 0.59 -2.79
C TYR A 501 -18.87 0.80 -3.92
N VAL A 502 -18.54 1.60 -4.93
CA VAL A 502 -19.35 1.80 -6.14
C VAL A 502 -19.60 0.47 -6.84
N GLN A 503 -18.58 -0.40 -6.96
CA GLN A 503 -18.71 -1.73 -7.53
C GLN A 503 -19.58 -2.65 -6.67
N LYS A 504 -19.46 -2.62 -5.34
CA LYS A 504 -20.25 -3.41 -4.39
C LYS A 504 -21.70 -2.93 -4.32
N PHE A 505 -21.91 -1.61 -4.40
CA PHE A 505 -23.20 -0.95 -4.48
C PHE A 505 -23.90 -1.27 -5.81
N ALA A 506 -23.16 -1.17 -6.93
CA ALA A 506 -23.64 -1.64 -8.22
C ALA A 506 -23.99 -3.14 -8.14
N ARG A 507 -23.13 -3.98 -7.57
CA ARG A 507 -23.41 -5.41 -7.37
C ARG A 507 -24.61 -5.70 -6.46
N SER A 508 -24.91 -4.85 -5.47
CA SER A 508 -26.00 -5.07 -4.51
C SER A 508 -27.35 -4.48 -4.93
N ARG A 509 -27.37 -3.52 -5.86
CA ARG A 509 -28.59 -2.85 -6.35
C ARG A 509 -28.62 -2.66 -7.88
N ILE A 510 -28.28 -3.69 -8.66
CA ILE A 510 -28.72 -3.77 -10.07
C ILE A 510 -30.21 -4.16 -10.08
N SER A 511 -31.02 -3.13 -9.84
CA SER A 511 -32.41 -3.00 -10.26
C SER A 511 -32.68 -1.52 -10.11
N LEU A 512 -32.37 -0.73 -11.15
CA LEU A 512 -33.13 0.44 -11.54
C LEU A 512 -32.55 1.02 -12.83
N GLU A 513 -33.46 1.10 -13.79
CA GLU A 513 -33.49 1.83 -15.04
C GLU A 513 -32.54 3.05 -15.11
N THR A 514 -31.95 3.22 -16.30
CA THR A 514 -31.16 4.37 -16.79
C THR A 514 -29.63 4.32 -16.63
N GLY A 515 -28.95 4.00 -17.75
CA GLY A 515 -27.76 4.74 -18.17
C GLY A 515 -26.35 4.31 -17.72
N LEU A 516 -26.17 3.13 -17.09
CA LEU A 516 -24.84 2.67 -16.64
C LEU A 516 -24.15 1.65 -17.57
N THR A 517 -24.70 1.39 -18.77
CA THR A 517 -24.13 0.45 -19.76
C THR A 517 -22.84 0.93 -20.42
N THR A 518 -22.44 2.19 -20.24
CA THR A 518 -21.20 2.76 -20.81
C THR A 518 -19.99 2.72 -19.88
N LEU A 519 -20.11 2.15 -18.67
CA LEU A 519 -19.03 2.12 -17.67
C LEU A 519 -18.04 0.95 -17.78
N ILE A 520 -18.13 0.12 -18.82
CA ILE A 520 -17.18 -0.97 -19.04
C ILE A 520 -16.65 -0.89 -20.47
N PRO A 521 -15.44 -0.34 -20.66
CA PRO A 521 -14.48 -1.09 -21.46
C PRO A 521 -13.12 -1.28 -20.78
N MET A 522 -12.79 -2.57 -20.66
CA MET A 522 -11.52 -3.29 -20.77
C MET A 522 -10.18 -2.55 -20.66
N GLY A 523 -9.31 -3.11 -19.79
CA GLY A 523 -7.85 -3.02 -19.94
C GLY A 523 -7.09 -3.33 -18.65
N LYS A 524 -6.71 -4.60 -18.45
CA LYS A 524 -5.91 -5.17 -17.34
C LYS A 524 -6.63 -5.36 -16.00
N LEU A 525 -7.44 -6.41 -15.91
CA LEU A 525 -7.82 -7.03 -14.64
C LEU A 525 -7.43 -8.51 -14.69
N ASP A 526 -6.90 -9.01 -13.57
CA ASP A 526 -6.24 -10.31 -13.39
C ASP A 526 -7.16 -11.52 -13.67
N ARG A 527 -6.57 -12.70 -13.89
CA ARG A 527 -7.17 -13.97 -14.37
C ARG A 527 -8.37 -14.50 -13.56
N SER A 528 -8.64 -13.98 -12.37
CA SER A 528 -9.86 -14.27 -11.60
C SER A 528 -11.14 -13.68 -12.23
N SER A 529 -11.00 -12.76 -13.19
CA SER A 529 -12.10 -12.07 -13.88
C SER A 529 -12.69 -12.80 -15.09
N VAL A 530 -12.08 -13.90 -15.55
CA VAL A 530 -12.57 -14.69 -16.71
C VAL A 530 -13.96 -15.29 -16.43
N ASN A 531 -14.28 -15.59 -15.17
CA ASN A 531 -15.62 -16.05 -14.77
C ASN A 531 -16.66 -14.90 -14.68
N MET A 532 -16.20 -13.64 -14.50
CA MET A 532 -17.06 -12.46 -14.45
C MET A 532 -17.55 -12.05 -15.85
N GLU A 533 -16.68 -12.11 -16.87
CA GLU A 533 -17.09 -11.85 -18.26
C GLU A 533 -18.16 -12.83 -18.75
N ALA A 534 -18.03 -14.12 -18.43
CA ALA A 534 -19.03 -15.13 -18.83
C ALA A 534 -20.42 -14.89 -18.22
N SER A 535 -20.48 -14.37 -16.98
CA SER A 535 -21.73 -14.13 -16.25
C SER A 535 -22.44 -12.85 -16.70
N ALA A 536 -21.68 -11.80 -17.01
CA ALA A 536 -22.22 -10.54 -17.54
C ALA A 536 -22.78 -10.71 -18.96
N HIS A 537 -22.09 -11.48 -19.82
CA HIS A 537 -22.57 -11.79 -21.16
C HIS A 537 -23.81 -12.69 -21.15
N ALA A 538 -23.92 -13.64 -20.20
CA ALA A 538 -25.11 -14.47 -20.04
C ALA A 538 -26.36 -13.65 -19.66
N TYR A 539 -26.18 -12.60 -18.83
CA TYR A 539 -27.27 -11.70 -18.44
C TYR A 539 -27.71 -10.76 -19.57
N CYS A 540 -26.77 -10.24 -20.37
CA CYS A 540 -27.10 -9.45 -21.57
C CYS A 540 -27.89 -10.28 -22.59
N LEU A 541 -27.51 -11.55 -22.81
CA LEU A 541 -28.25 -12.49 -23.63
C LEU A 541 -29.67 -12.73 -23.09
N GLU A 542 -29.81 -12.95 -21.78
CA GLU A 542 -31.12 -13.19 -21.15
C GLU A 542 -32.06 -11.99 -21.28
N LYS A 543 -31.53 -10.77 -21.19
CA LYS A 543 -32.31 -9.55 -21.35
C LYS A 543 -32.73 -9.31 -22.80
N CYS A 544 -31.83 -9.50 -23.77
CA CYS A 544 -32.15 -9.40 -25.20
C CYS A 544 -33.20 -10.44 -25.65
N LEU A 545 -33.14 -11.66 -25.08
CA LEU A 545 -34.12 -12.73 -25.34
C LEU A 545 -35.52 -12.43 -24.77
N ASN A 546 -35.62 -11.63 -23.70
CA ASN A 546 -36.91 -11.17 -23.16
C ASN A 546 -37.46 -9.95 -23.93
N ASP A 547 -36.59 -9.12 -24.50
CA ASP A 547 -36.95 -7.85 -25.15
C ASP A 547 -37.07 -7.95 -26.70
N GLY A 548 -36.87 -9.13 -27.30
CA GLY A 548 -37.04 -9.36 -28.73
C GLY A 548 -35.99 -8.71 -29.64
N SER A 549 -34.84 -8.30 -29.09
CA SER A 549 -33.74 -7.67 -29.82
C SER A 549 -32.66 -8.71 -30.16
N ASN A 550 -32.09 -8.63 -31.37
CA ASN A 550 -30.98 -9.50 -31.81
C ASN A 550 -29.63 -8.95 -31.30
N PRO A 551 -28.88 -9.68 -30.45
CA PRO A 551 -27.57 -9.25 -30.00
C PRO A 551 -26.42 -9.85 -30.84
N SER A 552 -25.40 -9.04 -31.11
CA SER A 552 -24.09 -9.47 -31.61
C SER A 552 -23.09 -9.56 -30.45
N ILE A 553 -22.48 -10.73 -30.22
CA ILE A 553 -21.64 -10.99 -29.03
C ILE A 553 -20.32 -11.64 -29.41
N HIS A 554 -19.21 -11.09 -28.90
CA HIS A 554 -17.86 -11.67 -29.04
C HIS A 554 -17.52 -12.54 -27.83
N VAL A 555 -17.25 -13.83 -28.03
CA VAL A 555 -16.82 -14.72 -26.94
C VAL A 555 -15.47 -15.36 -27.26
N ARG A 556 -14.47 -15.13 -26.40
CA ARG A 556 -13.18 -15.85 -26.44
C ARG A 556 -13.23 -17.05 -25.48
N GLY A 557 -13.38 -18.25 -26.04
CA GLY A 557 -12.93 -19.50 -25.41
C GLY A 557 -13.59 -19.96 -24.11
N ALA A 558 -14.84 -19.58 -23.81
CA ALA A 558 -15.53 -19.97 -22.58
C ALA A 558 -16.83 -20.75 -22.85
N THR A 559 -17.13 -21.75 -22.00
CA THR A 559 -18.42 -22.45 -21.99
C THR A 559 -19.44 -21.58 -21.25
N VAL A 560 -20.58 -21.26 -21.87
CA VAL A 560 -21.59 -20.35 -21.29
C VAL A 560 -22.85 -21.15 -20.94
N LYS A 561 -23.45 -20.90 -19.77
CA LYS A 561 -24.69 -21.60 -19.34
C LYS A 561 -25.85 -20.60 -19.21
N ILE A 562 -26.97 -20.84 -19.91
CA ILE A 562 -28.14 -19.92 -19.96
C ILE A 562 -29.41 -20.72 -19.68
N ARG A 563 -30.18 -20.35 -18.65
CA ARG A 563 -31.43 -21.02 -18.21
C ARG A 563 -31.35 -22.56 -18.19
N GLY A 564 -30.23 -23.10 -17.74
CA GLY A 564 -29.97 -24.55 -17.67
C GLY A 564 -29.25 -25.15 -18.90
N LEU A 565 -29.18 -24.43 -20.02
CA LEU A 565 -28.56 -24.87 -21.28
C LEU A 565 -27.05 -24.60 -21.29
N ILE A 566 -26.23 -25.52 -21.78
CA ILE A 566 -24.76 -25.37 -21.87
C ILE A 566 -24.35 -25.09 -23.33
N LEU A 567 -23.88 -23.88 -23.63
CA LEU A 567 -23.28 -23.49 -24.89
C LEU A 567 -21.78 -23.78 -24.88
N LYS A 568 -21.35 -24.76 -25.68
CA LYS A 568 -19.93 -25.00 -25.96
C LYS A 568 -19.50 -24.11 -27.13
N THR A 569 -18.74 -23.05 -26.87
CA THR A 569 -18.17 -22.22 -27.93
C THR A 569 -17.23 -23.04 -28.82
N ALA A 570 -17.25 -22.73 -30.12
CA ALA A 570 -16.67 -23.47 -31.23
C ALA A 570 -15.13 -23.58 -31.26
N ALA A 571 -14.50 -24.15 -30.24
CA ALA A 571 -13.11 -24.63 -30.36
C ALA A 571 -13.02 -25.99 -31.08
N GLY A 572 -14.17 -26.66 -31.32
CA GLY A 572 -14.22 -27.99 -31.94
C GLY A 572 -14.90 -28.07 -33.31
N VAL A 573 -15.46 -26.97 -33.84
CA VAL A 573 -16.26 -27.00 -35.09
C VAL A 573 -15.50 -26.41 -36.28
N TYR A 574 -14.61 -25.44 -36.04
CA TYR A 574 -13.68 -24.93 -37.05
C TYR A 574 -12.27 -25.22 -36.54
N GLY A 575 -11.50 -26.01 -37.31
CA GLY A 575 -10.14 -26.40 -36.96
C GLY A 575 -9.28 -25.20 -36.54
N ARG A 576 -8.26 -25.49 -35.72
CA ARG A 576 -7.31 -24.55 -35.09
C ARG A 576 -6.70 -23.52 -36.05
N SER A 577 -7.43 -22.46 -36.41
CA SER A 577 -6.89 -21.32 -37.15
C SER A 577 -7.95 -20.23 -37.36
N ARG A 578 -8.20 -19.41 -36.33
CA ARG A 578 -8.44 -17.94 -36.40
C ARG A 578 -9.02 -17.44 -35.07
N PRO A 579 -8.44 -16.41 -34.41
CA PRO A 579 -8.84 -15.99 -33.05
C PRO A 579 -9.95 -14.91 -33.00
N SER A 580 -10.63 -14.66 -34.11
CA SER A 580 -11.63 -13.59 -34.22
C SER A 580 -12.63 -13.92 -35.33
N ALA A 581 -13.71 -14.61 -34.97
CA ALA A 581 -14.91 -14.66 -35.80
C ALA A 581 -16.02 -13.98 -35.01
N GLN A 582 -16.61 -12.93 -35.59
CA GLN A 582 -17.84 -12.33 -35.09
C GLN A 582 -18.97 -13.33 -35.29
N ILE A 583 -19.70 -13.60 -34.22
CA ILE A 583 -20.83 -14.53 -34.23
C ILE A 583 -22.09 -13.74 -33.87
N GLU A 584 -23.09 -13.79 -34.75
CA GLU A 584 -24.42 -13.24 -34.48
C GLU A 584 -25.34 -14.36 -34.01
N ALA A 585 -26.06 -14.13 -32.90
CA ALA A 585 -26.97 -15.11 -32.32
C ALA A 585 -28.41 -14.67 -32.58
N CYS A 586 -29.12 -15.39 -33.44
CA CYS A 586 -30.53 -15.14 -33.72
C CYS A 586 -31.41 -16.22 -33.07
N LEU A 587 -32.51 -15.78 -32.44
CA LEU A 587 -33.53 -16.67 -31.90
C LEU A 587 -34.74 -16.68 -32.85
N SER A 588 -35.13 -17.84 -33.34
CA SER A 588 -36.27 -17.95 -34.25
C SER A 588 -37.14 -19.17 -33.96
N ASP A 589 -38.43 -19.07 -34.25
CA ASP A 589 -39.35 -20.20 -34.13
C ASP A 589 -39.28 -21.07 -35.39
N VAL A 590 -39.20 -22.39 -35.22
CA VAL A 590 -39.13 -23.35 -36.32
C VAL A 590 -40.13 -24.47 -36.10
N TYR A 591 -40.78 -24.91 -37.18
CA TYR A 591 -41.78 -25.97 -37.15
C TYR A 591 -41.26 -27.19 -37.93
N VAL A 592 -41.38 -28.36 -37.32
CA VAL A 592 -40.95 -29.64 -37.93
C VAL A 592 -42.16 -30.55 -38.05
N ALA A 593 -42.34 -31.16 -39.23
CA ALA A 593 -43.31 -32.23 -39.48
C ALA A 593 -42.60 -33.42 -40.12
N ASN A 594 -42.87 -34.63 -39.63
CA ASN A 594 -42.33 -35.89 -40.18
C ASN A 594 -40.80 -35.90 -40.38
N GLY A 595 -40.04 -35.27 -39.47
CA GLY A 595 -38.58 -35.24 -39.53
C GLY A 595 -37.99 -34.27 -40.56
N ALA A 596 -38.82 -33.41 -41.18
CA ALA A 596 -38.40 -32.34 -42.08
C ALA A 596 -38.90 -30.97 -41.60
N LEU A 597 -38.18 -29.91 -41.97
CA LEU A 597 -38.56 -28.53 -41.67
C LEU A 597 -39.78 -28.15 -42.51
N ASN A 598 -40.75 -27.47 -41.89
CA ASN A 598 -41.87 -26.87 -42.61
C ASN A 598 -41.43 -25.50 -43.16
N GLU A 599 -41.06 -25.47 -44.44
CA GLU A 599 -40.54 -24.29 -45.14
C GLU A 599 -41.54 -23.12 -45.21
N GLU A 600 -42.85 -23.39 -45.25
CA GLU A 600 -43.88 -22.33 -45.34
C GLU A 600 -43.98 -21.47 -44.07
N ARG A 601 -43.51 -21.97 -42.93
CA ARG A 601 -43.50 -21.26 -41.64
C ARG A 601 -42.10 -20.94 -41.14
N MET A 602 -41.08 -21.05 -42.00
CA MET A 602 -39.72 -20.71 -41.65
C MET A 602 -39.47 -19.21 -41.62
N CYS A 603 -38.56 -18.80 -40.75
CA CYS A 603 -38.04 -17.45 -40.75
C CYS A 603 -37.27 -17.17 -42.05
N PRO A 604 -37.47 -16.00 -42.71
CA PRO A 604 -36.76 -15.64 -43.95
C PRO A 604 -35.22 -15.65 -43.83
N LEU A 605 -34.67 -15.55 -42.62
CA LEU A 605 -33.23 -15.63 -42.39
C LEU A 605 -32.65 -17.04 -42.53
N LEU A 606 -33.51 -18.07 -42.61
CA LEU A 606 -33.12 -19.47 -42.74
C LEU A 606 -33.41 -20.03 -44.14
N THR A 607 -34.09 -19.26 -45.02
CA THR A 607 -34.40 -19.69 -46.39
C THR A 607 -33.19 -19.62 -47.33
N ASP A 608 -32.09 -18.98 -46.93
CA ASP A 608 -30.84 -18.90 -47.70
C ASP A 608 -29.97 -20.17 -47.60
N PHE A 609 -30.40 -21.19 -46.87
CA PHE A 609 -29.67 -22.44 -46.72
C PHE A 609 -30.31 -23.56 -47.54
N ASP A 610 -29.68 -23.89 -48.67
CA ASP A 610 -30.06 -25.07 -49.45
C ASP A 610 -29.75 -26.38 -48.67
N ASP A 611 -30.66 -27.36 -48.76
CA ASP A 611 -30.48 -28.75 -48.35
C ASP A 611 -30.39 -28.99 -46.81
N LEU A 612 -31.29 -28.36 -46.05
CA LEU A 612 -31.37 -28.51 -44.59
C LEU A 612 -31.93 -29.90 -44.18
N ARG A 613 -31.13 -30.69 -43.45
CA ARG A 613 -31.58 -31.98 -42.89
C ARG A 613 -31.62 -31.96 -41.37
N VAL A 614 -32.75 -32.39 -40.81
CA VAL A 614 -32.97 -32.54 -39.36
C VAL A 614 -32.65 -33.97 -38.95
N ARG A 615 -31.79 -34.14 -37.95
CA ARG A 615 -31.57 -35.43 -37.27
C ARG A 615 -31.94 -35.27 -35.80
N GLU A 616 -32.81 -36.13 -35.29
CA GLU A 616 -33.28 -36.15 -33.89
C GLU A 616 -32.60 -37.27 -33.08
N PRO A 617 -31.39 -37.07 -32.53
CA PRO A 617 -30.87 -37.95 -31.48
C PRO A 617 -31.42 -37.53 -30.11
N SER A 618 -32.36 -38.31 -29.58
CA SER A 618 -32.77 -38.42 -28.16
C SER A 618 -32.48 -37.23 -27.22
N LYS A 619 -32.86 -36.00 -27.66
CA LYS A 619 -32.89 -34.67 -26.99
C LYS A 619 -32.25 -33.50 -27.77
N GLU A 620 -31.57 -33.77 -28.88
CA GLU A 620 -30.99 -32.70 -29.72
C GLU A 620 -31.61 -32.72 -31.12
N VAL A 621 -31.73 -31.55 -31.74
CA VAL A 621 -32.00 -31.45 -33.17
C VAL A 621 -30.78 -30.81 -33.82
N ILE A 622 -30.21 -31.48 -34.82
CA ILE A 622 -29.04 -30.98 -35.52
C ILE A 622 -29.43 -30.68 -36.96
N ILE A 623 -29.16 -29.46 -37.40
CA ILE A 623 -29.41 -29.01 -38.77
C ILE A 623 -28.09 -28.92 -39.53
N TRP A 624 -28.06 -29.58 -40.68
CA TRP A 624 -26.92 -29.62 -41.60
C TRP A 624 -27.24 -28.78 -42.83
N GLY A 625 -26.30 -27.95 -43.29
CA GLY A 625 -26.39 -27.25 -44.58
C GLY A 625 -25.06 -27.35 -45.33
N ASN A 626 -25.09 -27.72 -46.62
CA ASN A 626 -23.91 -27.91 -47.47
C ASN A 626 -22.80 -28.80 -46.85
N GLY A 627 -23.20 -29.91 -46.21
CA GLY A 627 -22.27 -30.92 -45.66
C GLY A 627 -21.43 -30.48 -44.45
N LYS A 628 -21.66 -29.29 -43.89
CA LYS A 628 -20.97 -28.80 -42.67
C LYS A 628 -21.98 -28.64 -41.53
N LYS A 629 -21.54 -28.93 -40.30
CA LYS A 629 -22.35 -28.78 -39.08
C LYS A 629 -22.48 -27.28 -38.78
N ARG A 630 -23.65 -26.69 -39.07
CA ARG A 630 -23.84 -25.23 -39.02
C ARG A 630 -24.67 -24.75 -37.83
N VAL A 631 -25.55 -25.58 -37.25
CA VAL A 631 -26.45 -25.16 -36.16
C VAL A 631 -26.55 -26.24 -35.05
N ILE A 632 -26.49 -25.81 -33.79
CA ILE A 632 -26.78 -26.64 -32.61
C ILE A 632 -28.07 -26.09 -31.97
N MET A 633 -29.16 -26.84 -32.05
CA MET A 633 -30.37 -26.55 -31.26
C MET A 633 -30.29 -27.19 -29.87
N LEU A 634 -30.75 -26.45 -28.85
CA LEU A 634 -31.05 -26.89 -27.48
C LEU A 634 -32.22 -26.01 -26.98
N GLU A 635 -33.32 -26.42 -26.35
CA GLU A 635 -33.99 -27.68 -26.03
C GLU A 635 -35.32 -27.23 -25.35
N GLN A 636 -36.51 -27.47 -25.93
CA GLN A 636 -37.82 -27.58 -25.25
C GLN A 636 -38.95 -27.67 -26.31
N LYS A 637 -39.70 -28.78 -26.31
CA LYS A 637 -40.91 -28.95 -27.13
C LYS A 637 -42.02 -28.08 -26.53
N PHE A 638 -42.42 -26.99 -27.19
CA PHE A 638 -43.34 -26.01 -26.57
C PHE A 638 -44.82 -26.38 -26.73
N ARG A 639 -45.22 -27.08 -27.81
CA ARG A 639 -46.58 -27.59 -28.06
C ARG A 639 -46.57 -28.62 -29.19
N ASP A 640 -47.34 -29.70 -29.02
CA ASP A 640 -47.83 -30.56 -30.11
C ASP A 640 -49.15 -29.95 -30.58
N ASP A 641 -49.23 -29.56 -31.85
CA ASP A 641 -50.51 -29.23 -32.46
C ASP A 641 -51.12 -30.52 -33.02
N THR A 642 -51.92 -31.21 -32.20
CA THR A 642 -52.36 -32.58 -32.44
C THR A 642 -53.23 -32.75 -33.70
N GLU A 643 -53.78 -31.67 -34.26
CA GLU A 643 -54.53 -31.70 -35.52
C GLU A 643 -53.65 -31.56 -36.77
N SER A 644 -52.44 -30.99 -36.67
CA SER A 644 -51.56 -30.71 -37.81
C SER A 644 -50.22 -31.47 -37.82
N GLY A 645 -49.89 -32.18 -36.74
CA GLY A 645 -48.67 -33.01 -36.65
C GLY A 645 -47.36 -32.21 -36.61
N LEU A 646 -47.45 -30.89 -36.37
CA LEU A 646 -46.32 -29.97 -36.34
C LEU A 646 -45.79 -29.79 -34.91
N ILE A 647 -44.48 -29.91 -34.76
CA ILE A 647 -43.77 -29.65 -33.50
C ILE A 647 -43.04 -28.32 -33.59
N LYS A 648 -43.34 -27.41 -32.65
CA LYS A 648 -42.67 -26.10 -32.54
C LYS A 648 -41.41 -26.18 -31.68
N TYR A 649 -40.29 -25.72 -32.24
CA TYR A 649 -38.99 -25.57 -31.58
C TYR A 649 -38.53 -24.10 -31.60
N LYS A 650 -37.77 -23.70 -30.56
CA LYS A 650 -37.01 -22.44 -30.59
C LYS A 650 -35.57 -22.71 -31.03
N LEU A 651 -35.18 -22.09 -32.13
CA LEU A 651 -33.86 -22.21 -32.75
C LEU A 651 -32.96 -21.07 -32.25
N LEU A 652 -31.80 -21.41 -31.71
CA LEU A 652 -30.68 -20.48 -31.56
C LEU A 652 -29.61 -20.89 -32.57
N TYR A 653 -29.29 -20.01 -33.53
CA TYR A 653 -28.26 -20.29 -34.52
C TYR A 653 -27.19 -19.19 -34.52
N LEU A 654 -25.98 -19.60 -34.85
CA LEU A 654 -24.76 -18.80 -34.79
C LEU A 654 -24.27 -18.54 -36.22
N MET A 655 -24.44 -17.31 -36.71
CA MET A 655 -24.00 -16.91 -38.05
C MET A 655 -22.58 -16.33 -37.98
N PRO A 656 -21.66 -16.72 -38.88
CA PRO A 656 -20.45 -15.93 -39.11
C PRO A 656 -20.86 -14.62 -39.80
N TYR A 657 -20.45 -13.48 -39.22
CA TYR A 657 -20.73 -12.16 -39.79
C TYR A 657 -20.11 -12.04 -41.20
N PRO A 658 -20.82 -11.55 -42.22
CA PRO A 658 -20.21 -11.27 -43.52
C PRO A 658 -19.19 -10.13 -43.36
N GLU A 659 -17.93 -10.39 -43.71
CA GLU A 659 -16.91 -9.34 -43.80
C GLU A 659 -17.35 -8.35 -44.88
N THR A 660 -17.83 -7.17 -44.49
CA THR A 660 -17.98 -6.06 -45.42
C THR A 660 -16.58 -5.59 -45.82
N SER A 661 -16.29 -5.70 -47.12
CA SER A 661 -15.05 -5.31 -47.81
C SER A 661 -14.62 -3.88 -47.55
#